data_AF-A0A1G7P7M3-F1
#
_entry.id   AF-A0A1G7P7M3-F1
#
_cell.length_a   1.000
_cell.length_b   1.000
_cell.length_c   1.000
_cell.angle_alpha   90.00
_cell.angle_beta   90.00
_cell.angle_gamma   90.00
#
_symmetry.space_group_name_H-M   'P 1'
#
loop_
_entity.id
_entity.type
_entity.pdbx_description
1 polymer ?
#
loop_
_entity_poly.entity_id
_entity_poly.type
_entity_poly.pdbx_seq_one_letter_code
_entity_poly.pdbx_strand_id
1 'polypeptide(L)'
;MLLSRRSLLASASVVALAPAAWAELPVMRSRRVEPVPARYVRLKPSPFADAFEANRRYLLALDPERLLHNFYQSAGLPAPKPVYGGWEAMGIAGHSLGHWLTACALVVGNTGDREVAARLDHALAEMARIQAAHGDGYCGGTTVERDGRTVDGKVVFEEVRRGDIRTGGFDLNGGWVPLYTWHKVHAGLIDAHVLARNARAMPIMLGLAGYLAGVLEPLDDAQMQRVLHAEHGGLNETYAETYALTGDPRWLRMAEKIRHKAVLDPLAARQDRLAGLHANTQIPKVIGLARLHEVTGNPAHMVAPRFFHERVTQHHSYIIGGNSEREHFGQPDQLAGRITEATCEACNSYNMMKLTRHLYSWQPDARWFDFYEQVQLNHIMAHQRPDTGQFVYFMPLAVGARRVFSSPEDSFWCCVGSGMESHAKHADSIWWSDARTLYVNLFIPSELDWPERGLAVTLDTAMPLEGRATLTVKRAPRAAQALAIRLPGWAKAPVLTVNDVAARPVLRDGYAVLERRWRAGDVVKVTLPMAVASHPTPGDASMVAFTYGPLVLAADMGPADAQFEGVGPALVTASAATGALAPAGGAGQFRAVGALDEALTFKPFFSQYDRRAAVYFPTFTPAGWAGARAGYVQAQEEARTLARRTSDIIHLGEMQPERDHQFRSEHSEVVNWSGRSARRLRPGESMRMVLARRPGAAVLRVLVARGDADRKMGISVDGQPLGAGQQVKGGEGHFAAIDYPVSGNGAKPQAEVVVTALQDDAVLYEMRMMTASSPARDPAVQS
;
A
#
# COMPACT_ATOMS: atom_id res chain seq x y z
N MET A 1 76.44 38.50 -5.62
CA MET A 1 76.74 37.82 -4.34
C MET A 1 76.11 36.45 -4.37
N LEU A 2 76.94 35.41 -4.28
CA LEU A 2 76.55 34.01 -4.20
C LEU A 2 75.96 33.71 -2.82
N LEU A 3 74.78 33.07 -2.77
CA LEU A 3 74.33 32.34 -1.59
C LEU A 3 73.81 30.96 -2.02
N SER A 4 74.22 29.96 -1.26
CA SER A 4 74.44 28.57 -1.65
C SER A 4 73.32 27.61 -1.21
N ARG A 5 73.41 26.36 -1.69
CA ARG A 5 72.50 25.22 -1.48
C ARG A 5 72.35 24.70 -0.02
N ARG A 6 72.52 25.53 1.01
CA ARG A 6 72.42 25.11 2.44
C ARG A 6 71.20 25.65 3.21
N SER A 7 70.22 26.26 2.52
CA SER A 7 68.99 26.76 3.17
C SER A 7 67.76 25.86 2.96
N LEU A 8 67.92 24.72 2.30
CA LEU A 8 66.89 23.68 2.16
C LEU A 8 67.10 22.64 3.25
N LEU A 9 66.09 22.48 4.13
CA LEU A 9 65.90 21.49 5.20
C LEU A 9 65.91 22.06 6.63
N ALA A 10 64.90 22.87 6.97
CA ALA A 10 64.39 23.00 8.35
C ALA A 10 63.04 23.75 8.38
N SER A 11 62.00 23.16 7.79
CA SER A 11 60.62 23.60 8.03
C SER A 11 59.65 22.46 7.69
N ALA A 12 59.84 21.35 8.42
CA ALA A 12 58.77 20.39 8.64
C ALA A 12 57.96 20.85 9.88
N SER A 13 56.64 20.66 9.79
CA SER A 13 55.65 20.73 10.88
C SER A 13 55.07 22.11 11.19
N VAL A 14 53.96 22.46 10.53
CA VAL A 14 52.60 22.57 11.09
C VAL A 14 51.62 22.68 9.90
N VAL A 15 51.01 21.57 9.48
CA VAL A 15 49.80 21.62 8.64
C VAL A 15 48.63 21.72 9.61
N ALA A 16 48.09 22.94 9.75
CA ALA A 16 46.83 23.14 10.43
C ALA A 16 45.70 22.57 9.57
N LEU A 17 44.95 21.63 10.14
CA LEU A 17 43.67 21.13 9.65
C LEU A 17 42.69 22.30 9.53
N ALA A 18 42.43 22.76 8.30
CA ALA A 18 41.27 23.58 8.00
C ALA A 18 40.10 22.64 7.64
N PRO A 19 38.91 22.78 8.26
CA PRO A 19 37.75 22.02 7.83
C PRO A 19 37.35 22.49 6.43
N ALA A 20 37.14 21.54 5.52
CA ALA A 20 36.54 21.81 4.23
C ALA A 20 35.19 22.49 4.47
N ALA A 21 35.07 23.76 4.09
CA ALA A 21 33.80 24.46 4.06
C ALA A 21 33.05 23.97 2.82
N TRP A 22 32.02 23.15 3.04
CA TRP A 22 31.07 22.78 1.99
C TRP A 22 30.26 24.03 1.68
N ALA A 23 30.42 24.58 0.48
CA ALA A 23 29.60 25.68 0.02
C ALA A 23 28.17 25.18 -0.16
N GLU A 24 27.24 25.63 0.68
CA GLU A 24 25.81 25.41 0.48
C GLU A 24 25.39 26.12 -0.83
N LEU A 25 25.14 25.35 -1.88
CA LEU A 25 24.44 25.85 -3.06
C LEU A 25 23.03 26.29 -2.63
N PRO A 26 22.52 27.44 -3.11
CA PRO A 26 21.19 27.91 -2.75
C PRO A 26 20.15 27.02 -3.44
N VAL A 27 19.70 25.98 -2.75
CA VAL A 27 18.52 25.22 -3.15
C VAL A 27 17.32 26.16 -3.02
N MET A 28 16.69 26.52 -4.14
CA MET A 28 15.33 27.09 -4.10
C MET A 28 14.47 26.14 -3.25
N ARG A 29 14.02 26.59 -2.07
CA ARG A 29 13.21 25.75 -1.17
C ARG A 29 11.85 25.48 -1.80
N SER A 30 11.80 24.38 -2.56
CA SER A 30 10.60 23.73 -3.11
C SER A 30 9.62 23.33 -2.00
N ARG A 31 10.16 22.92 -0.85
CA ARG A 31 9.40 22.66 0.39
C ARG A 31 9.18 23.96 1.18
N ARG A 32 7.92 24.24 1.52
CA ARG A 32 7.47 25.35 2.37
C ARG A 32 7.33 24.96 3.84
N VAL A 33 6.93 23.72 4.09
CA VAL A 33 6.78 23.15 5.44
C VAL A 33 7.43 21.79 5.51
N GLU A 34 7.84 21.40 6.71
CA GLU A 34 8.47 20.11 7.00
C GLU A 34 7.81 19.44 8.21
N PRO A 35 7.77 18.10 8.26
CA PRO A 35 7.27 17.40 9.44
C PRO A 35 8.18 17.71 10.62
N VAL A 36 7.61 17.92 11.80
CA VAL A 36 8.41 18.00 13.02
C VAL A 36 9.08 16.64 13.22
N PRO A 37 10.40 16.57 13.48
CA PRO A 37 11.07 15.29 13.66
C PRO A 37 10.41 14.45 14.76
N ALA A 38 10.09 13.20 14.44
CA ALA A 38 9.30 12.32 15.30
C ALA A 38 9.91 12.11 16.69
N ARG A 39 11.24 12.23 16.85
CA ARG A 39 11.93 12.19 18.17
C ARG A 39 11.43 13.22 19.19
N TYR A 40 10.77 14.29 18.74
CA TYR A 40 10.18 15.32 19.61
C TYR A 40 8.70 15.07 19.91
N VAL A 41 8.11 14.01 19.35
CA VAL A 41 6.68 13.73 19.42
C VAL A 41 6.45 12.38 20.09
N ARG A 42 5.92 12.41 21.31
CA ARG A 42 5.56 11.20 22.06
C ARG A 42 4.06 10.96 21.95
N LEU A 43 3.66 9.77 21.52
CA LEU A 43 2.25 9.37 21.56
C LEU A 43 1.78 9.20 23.01
N LYS A 44 0.56 9.64 23.29
CA LYS A 44 -0.15 9.38 24.54
C LYS A 44 -1.03 8.12 24.39
N PRO A 45 -1.48 7.50 25.50
CA PRO A 45 -2.38 6.35 25.45
C PRO A 45 -3.56 6.58 24.51
N SER A 46 -3.66 5.75 23.47
CA SER A 46 -4.63 5.86 22.39
C SER A 46 -4.52 4.62 21.49
N PRO A 47 -5.53 4.34 20.63
CA PRO A 47 -5.43 3.25 19.65
C PRO A 47 -4.20 3.32 18.74
N PHE A 48 -3.68 4.53 18.48
CA PHE A 48 -2.45 4.71 17.69
C PHE A 48 -1.20 4.27 18.45
N ALA A 49 -1.14 4.54 19.76
CA ALA A 49 -0.05 4.06 20.62
C ALA A 49 -0.09 2.54 20.77
N ASP A 50 -1.30 1.97 20.90
CA ASP A 50 -1.48 0.51 20.98
C ASP A 50 -1.03 -0.17 19.67
N ALA A 51 -1.39 0.40 18.51
CA ALA A 51 -0.95 -0.10 17.21
C ALA A 51 0.58 0.05 17.02
N PHE A 52 1.17 1.16 17.47
CA PHE A 52 2.63 1.34 17.46
C PHE A 52 3.33 0.26 18.31
N GLU A 53 2.83 -0.03 19.50
CA GLU A 53 3.40 -1.05 20.39
C GLU A 53 3.20 -2.48 19.84
N ALA A 54 2.04 -2.77 19.26
CA ALA A 54 1.79 -4.04 18.57
C ALA A 54 2.82 -4.27 17.45
N ASN A 55 3.09 -3.22 16.66
CA ASN A 55 4.09 -3.25 15.61
C ASN A 55 5.51 -3.43 16.16
N ARG A 56 5.87 -2.72 17.24
CA ARG A 56 7.16 -2.87 17.91
C ARG A 56 7.39 -4.33 18.33
N ARG A 57 6.39 -4.97 18.94
CA ARG A 57 6.45 -6.39 19.32
C ARG A 57 6.61 -7.31 18.12
N TYR A 58 5.88 -7.05 17.04
CA TYR A 58 6.02 -7.80 15.78
C TYR A 58 7.43 -7.70 15.21
N LEU A 59 8.02 -6.49 15.15
CA LEU A 59 9.39 -6.28 14.65
C LEU A 59 10.45 -7.02 15.47
N LEU A 60 10.29 -7.09 16.79
CA LEU A 60 11.21 -7.78 17.70
C LEU A 60 11.03 -9.30 17.70
N ALA A 61 9.89 -9.79 17.25
CA ALA A 61 9.66 -11.22 17.06
C ALA A 61 10.37 -11.77 15.81
N LEU A 62 10.70 -10.90 14.84
CA LEU A 62 11.44 -11.27 13.65
C LEU A 62 12.95 -11.38 13.93
N ASP A 63 13.57 -12.42 13.41
CA ASP A 63 15.01 -12.66 13.48
C ASP A 63 15.68 -12.09 12.21
N PRO A 64 16.51 -11.04 12.32
CA PRO A 64 17.19 -10.46 11.16
C PRO A 64 18.11 -11.44 10.44
N GLU A 65 18.64 -12.47 11.12
CA GLU A 65 19.50 -13.47 10.47
C GLU A 65 18.72 -14.40 9.53
N ARG A 66 17.42 -14.62 9.80
CA ARG A 66 16.53 -15.35 8.90
C ARG A 66 16.17 -14.51 7.67
N LEU A 67 15.94 -13.21 7.85
CA LEU A 67 15.76 -12.25 6.74
C LEU A 67 17.04 -12.12 5.88
N LEU A 68 18.21 -12.28 6.51
CA LEU A 68 19.52 -12.25 5.84
C LEU A 68 19.94 -13.61 5.24
N HIS A 69 19.13 -14.67 5.35
CA HIS A 69 19.52 -16.02 4.94
C HIS A 69 20.08 -16.09 3.52
N ASN A 70 19.33 -15.60 2.53
CA ASN A 70 19.76 -15.61 1.13
C ASN A 70 20.89 -14.62 0.86
N PHE A 71 21.01 -13.55 1.65
CA PHE A 71 22.12 -12.61 1.54
C PHE A 71 23.45 -13.29 1.91
N TYR A 72 23.48 -14.10 2.98
CA TYR A 72 24.66 -14.92 3.29
C TYR A 72 25.00 -15.89 2.16
N GLN A 73 24.00 -16.63 1.66
CA GLN A 73 24.21 -17.60 0.59
C GLN A 73 24.75 -16.94 -0.69
N SER A 74 24.24 -15.76 -1.05
CA SER A 74 24.71 -15.00 -2.22
C SER A 74 26.21 -14.69 -2.14
N ALA A 75 26.72 -14.45 -0.93
CA ALA A 75 28.12 -14.12 -0.67
C ALA A 75 29.01 -15.35 -0.42
N GLY A 76 28.49 -16.57 -0.61
CA GLY A 76 29.21 -17.81 -0.30
C GLY A 76 29.46 -18.02 1.20
N LEU A 77 28.70 -17.34 2.07
CA LEU A 77 28.81 -17.43 3.52
C LEU A 77 27.78 -18.43 4.07
N PRO A 78 28.10 -19.16 5.16
CA PRO A 78 27.11 -20.00 5.83
C PRO A 78 26.03 -19.14 6.49
N ALA A 79 24.76 -19.42 6.18
CA ALA A 79 23.63 -18.78 6.84
C ALA A 79 23.41 -19.41 8.23
N PRO A 80 23.38 -18.62 9.33
CA PRO A 80 23.31 -19.15 10.69
C PRO A 80 21.90 -19.65 11.09
N LYS A 81 20.86 -19.22 10.37
CA LYS A 81 19.45 -19.53 10.62
C LYS A 81 18.74 -19.91 9.32
N PRO A 82 17.65 -20.69 9.35
CA PRO A 82 16.88 -21.03 8.15
C PRO A 82 16.12 -19.83 7.59
N VAL A 83 15.82 -19.86 6.28
CA VAL A 83 14.98 -18.86 5.62
C VAL A 83 13.57 -18.80 6.25
N TYR A 84 12.92 -17.65 6.16
CA TYR A 84 11.50 -17.51 6.46
C TYR A 84 10.61 -18.19 5.41
N GLY A 85 9.35 -18.47 5.76
CA GLY A 85 8.37 -19.00 4.82
C GLY A 85 7.79 -17.91 3.91
N GLY A 86 6.67 -18.22 3.25
CA GLY A 86 5.98 -17.28 2.37
C GLY A 86 6.86 -16.76 1.24
N TRP A 87 6.76 -15.47 0.95
CA TRP A 87 7.51 -14.87 -0.16
C TRP A 87 9.02 -14.76 0.10
N GLU A 88 9.48 -14.82 1.35
CA GLU A 88 10.93 -14.87 1.67
C GLU A 88 11.56 -16.23 1.33
N ALA A 89 10.75 -17.28 1.09
CA ALA A 89 11.20 -18.56 0.53
C ALA A 89 11.15 -18.60 -1.01
N MET A 90 10.79 -17.50 -1.67
CA MET A 90 10.63 -17.40 -3.13
C MET A 90 11.63 -16.40 -3.73
N GLY A 91 11.61 -16.23 -5.07
CA GLY A 91 12.59 -15.40 -5.78
C GLY A 91 12.65 -13.91 -5.39
N ILE A 92 11.63 -13.37 -4.73
CA ILE A 92 11.56 -11.96 -4.28
C ILE A 92 12.31 -11.70 -2.96
N ALA A 93 12.76 -12.76 -2.28
CA ALA A 93 13.35 -12.72 -0.95
C ALA A 93 14.35 -11.56 -0.73
N GLY A 94 14.33 -11.05 0.50
CA GLY A 94 15.07 -9.87 0.93
C GLY A 94 14.30 -8.56 0.83
N HIS A 95 13.12 -8.54 0.21
CA HIS A 95 12.28 -7.34 0.22
C HIS A 95 11.77 -7.03 1.64
N SER A 96 11.49 -8.07 2.44
CA SER A 96 11.02 -7.90 3.81
C SER A 96 12.12 -7.35 4.71
N LEU A 97 13.40 -7.71 4.47
CA LEU A 97 14.54 -7.10 5.16
C LEU A 97 14.54 -5.59 4.94
N GLY A 98 14.40 -5.12 3.70
CA GLY A 98 14.40 -3.68 3.40
C GLY A 98 13.30 -2.92 4.16
N HIS A 99 12.08 -3.46 4.16
CA HIS A 99 10.96 -2.92 4.93
C HIS A 99 11.20 -2.95 6.45
N TRP A 100 11.76 -4.05 6.96
CA TRP A 100 12.09 -4.19 8.37
C TRP A 100 13.14 -3.18 8.82
N LEU A 101 14.16 -2.90 8.00
CA LEU A 101 15.15 -1.85 8.25
C LEU A 101 14.48 -0.47 8.38
N THR A 102 13.61 -0.09 7.45
CA THR A 102 12.85 1.17 7.53
C THR A 102 11.97 1.22 8.77
N ALA A 103 11.22 0.16 9.06
CA ALA A 103 10.33 0.11 10.22
C ALA A 103 11.09 0.22 11.54
N CYS A 104 12.20 -0.49 11.70
CA CYS A 104 13.10 -0.34 12.85
C CYS A 104 13.67 1.07 12.95
N ALA A 105 14.08 1.66 11.81
CA ALA A 105 14.61 3.01 11.80
C ALA A 105 13.58 4.08 12.20
N LEU A 106 12.32 3.91 11.80
CA LEU A 106 11.20 4.75 12.22
C LEU A 106 10.96 4.65 13.73
N VAL A 107 10.94 3.44 14.29
CA VAL A 107 10.79 3.23 15.74
C VAL A 107 11.93 3.89 16.51
N VAL A 108 13.19 3.60 16.13
CA VAL A 108 14.37 4.19 16.77
C VAL A 108 14.37 5.72 16.63
N GLY A 109 14.04 6.23 15.45
CA GLY A 109 13.96 7.66 15.17
C GLY A 109 12.84 8.39 15.93
N ASN A 110 11.78 7.69 16.34
CA ASN A 110 10.69 8.26 17.15
C ASN A 110 10.95 8.17 18.65
N THR A 111 11.38 7.02 19.17
CA THR A 111 11.40 6.76 20.62
C THR A 111 12.80 6.61 21.21
N GLY A 112 13.83 6.42 20.37
CA GLY A 112 15.16 6.04 20.84
C GLY A 112 15.24 4.61 21.39
N ASP A 113 14.33 3.73 20.97
CA ASP A 113 14.24 2.35 21.47
C ASP A 113 15.57 1.60 21.35
N ARG A 114 16.15 1.21 22.49
CA ARG A 114 17.47 0.58 22.54
C ARG A 114 17.47 -0.86 22.04
N GLU A 115 16.37 -1.59 22.23
CA GLU A 115 16.28 -2.98 21.85
C GLU A 115 16.14 -3.10 20.33
N VAL A 116 15.25 -2.30 19.74
CA VAL A 116 15.10 -2.21 18.29
C VAL A 116 16.37 -1.67 17.65
N ALA A 117 17.03 -0.67 18.26
CA ALA A 117 18.31 -0.16 17.78
C ALA A 117 19.42 -1.24 17.77
N ALA A 118 19.48 -2.09 18.80
CA ALA A 118 20.46 -3.18 18.86
C ALA A 118 20.20 -4.24 17.78
N ARG A 119 18.94 -4.59 17.53
CA ARG A 119 18.57 -5.51 16.44
C ARG A 119 18.92 -4.94 15.07
N LEU A 120 18.62 -3.66 14.85
CA LEU A 120 18.98 -2.95 13.63
C LEU A 120 20.50 -2.88 13.42
N ASP A 121 21.28 -2.55 14.46
CA ASP A 121 22.74 -2.52 14.37
C ASP A 121 23.34 -3.89 14.05
N HIS A 122 22.80 -4.96 14.66
CA HIS A 122 23.20 -6.34 14.37
C HIS A 122 22.98 -6.68 12.89
N ALA A 123 21.78 -6.42 12.36
CA ALA A 123 21.48 -6.66 10.95
C ALA A 123 22.43 -5.88 10.03
N LEU A 124 22.71 -4.62 10.32
CA LEU A 124 23.63 -3.78 9.54
C LEU A 124 25.08 -4.26 9.64
N ALA A 125 25.51 -4.77 10.78
CA ALA A 125 26.84 -5.37 10.94
C ALA A 125 26.99 -6.62 10.07
N GLU A 126 25.97 -7.48 10.04
CA GLU A 126 25.97 -8.67 9.18
C GLU A 126 25.86 -8.31 7.69
N MET A 127 25.06 -7.32 7.31
CA MET A 127 25.03 -6.79 5.95
C MET A 127 26.39 -6.26 5.51
N ALA A 128 27.12 -5.54 6.37
CA ALA A 128 28.47 -5.06 6.07
C ALA A 128 29.43 -6.23 5.82
N ARG A 129 29.35 -7.29 6.63
CA ARG A 129 30.15 -8.52 6.44
C ARG A 129 29.83 -9.22 5.11
N ILE A 130 28.54 -9.33 4.77
CA ILE A 130 28.07 -9.93 3.51
C ILE A 130 28.56 -9.13 2.31
N GLN A 131 28.35 -7.81 2.32
CA GLN A 131 28.75 -6.95 1.20
C GLN A 131 30.29 -6.93 1.01
N ALA A 132 31.05 -6.96 2.11
CA ALA A 132 32.50 -7.08 2.06
C ALA A 132 32.96 -8.41 1.43
N ALA A 133 32.24 -9.52 1.67
CA ALA A 133 32.54 -10.81 1.06
C ALA A 133 32.27 -10.84 -0.45
N HIS A 134 31.30 -10.07 -0.95
CA HIS A 134 31.11 -9.86 -2.40
C HIS A 134 32.25 -9.01 -3.02
N GLY A 135 32.69 -7.96 -2.32
CA GLY A 135 33.82 -7.12 -2.73
C GLY A 135 33.54 -6.08 -3.82
N ASP A 136 32.33 -6.05 -4.39
CA ASP A 136 31.94 -5.16 -5.48
C ASP A 136 30.74 -4.24 -5.16
N GLY A 137 30.29 -4.25 -3.90
CA GLY A 137 29.14 -3.48 -3.43
C GLY A 137 27.79 -4.20 -3.52
N TYR A 138 27.71 -5.37 -4.14
CA TYR A 138 26.48 -6.16 -4.15
C TYR A 138 26.08 -6.62 -2.75
N CYS A 139 24.81 -6.47 -2.43
CA CYS A 139 24.20 -6.97 -1.19
C CYS A 139 22.72 -7.24 -1.45
N GLY A 140 22.40 -8.41 -2.00
CA GLY A 140 21.04 -8.82 -2.38
C GLY A 140 20.69 -10.23 -1.90
N GLY A 141 19.40 -10.47 -1.67
CA GLY A 141 18.86 -11.77 -1.23
C GLY A 141 17.91 -12.43 -2.23
N THR A 142 17.69 -11.81 -3.40
CA THR A 142 16.82 -12.36 -4.45
C THR A 142 17.42 -13.63 -5.01
N THR A 143 16.57 -14.55 -5.44
CA THR A 143 16.98 -15.80 -6.09
C THR A 143 16.24 -15.98 -7.41
N VAL A 144 16.78 -16.83 -8.28
CA VAL A 144 16.17 -17.13 -9.56
C VAL A 144 16.39 -18.59 -9.95
N GLU A 145 15.42 -19.19 -10.64
CA GLU A 145 15.58 -20.53 -11.20
C GLU A 145 16.41 -20.51 -12.49
N ARG A 146 17.38 -21.42 -12.57
CA ARG A 146 18.21 -21.68 -13.74
C ARG A 146 18.43 -23.19 -13.86
N ASP A 147 18.07 -23.77 -14.99
CA ASP A 147 18.29 -25.20 -15.29
C ASP A 147 17.84 -26.16 -14.18
N GLY A 148 16.68 -25.86 -13.56
CA GLY A 148 16.10 -26.65 -12.48
C GLY A 148 16.78 -26.48 -11.11
N ARG A 149 17.58 -25.41 -10.93
CA ARG A 149 18.22 -25.06 -9.67
C ARG A 149 17.96 -23.60 -9.31
N THR A 150 17.71 -23.35 -8.04
CA THR A 150 17.71 -22.00 -7.46
C THR A 150 19.14 -21.48 -7.36
N VAL A 151 19.41 -20.31 -7.93
CA VAL A 151 20.71 -19.61 -7.87
C VAL A 151 20.54 -18.17 -7.37
N ASP A 152 21.66 -17.53 -7.01
CA ASP A 152 21.68 -16.12 -6.61
C ASP A 152 21.17 -15.20 -7.75
N GLY A 153 20.26 -14.29 -7.39
CA GLY A 153 19.69 -13.29 -8.29
C GLY A 153 20.70 -12.30 -8.85
N LYS A 154 21.93 -12.24 -8.33
CA LYS A 154 23.04 -11.45 -8.92
C LYS A 154 23.21 -11.70 -10.42
N VAL A 155 22.96 -12.94 -10.87
CA VAL A 155 23.01 -13.32 -12.29
C VAL A 155 22.11 -12.45 -13.17
N VAL A 156 20.93 -12.05 -12.67
CA VAL A 156 19.98 -11.20 -13.40
C VAL A 156 20.59 -9.83 -13.66
N PHE A 157 21.21 -9.22 -12.65
CA PHE A 157 21.84 -7.91 -12.80
C PHE A 157 23.04 -7.95 -13.75
N GLU A 158 23.81 -9.04 -13.72
CA GLU A 158 24.96 -9.21 -14.61
C GLU A 158 24.56 -9.51 -16.07
N GLU A 159 23.42 -10.18 -16.30
CA GLU A 159 22.82 -10.29 -17.63
C GLU A 159 22.38 -8.91 -18.15
N VAL A 160 21.68 -8.13 -17.32
CA VAL A 160 21.26 -6.75 -17.68
C VAL A 160 22.47 -5.87 -17.98
N ARG A 161 23.55 -5.98 -17.19
CA ARG A 161 24.81 -5.25 -17.42
C ARG A 161 25.39 -5.54 -18.82
N ARG A 162 25.20 -6.76 -19.34
CA ARG A 162 25.63 -7.17 -20.69
C ARG A 162 24.63 -6.78 -21.80
N GLY A 163 23.52 -6.12 -21.44
CA GLY A 163 22.46 -5.74 -22.37
C GLY A 163 21.46 -6.86 -22.68
N ASP A 164 21.55 -8.01 -22.01
CA ASP A 164 20.58 -9.10 -22.09
C ASP A 164 19.38 -8.77 -21.20
N ILE A 165 18.29 -8.30 -21.81
CA ILE A 165 17.11 -7.79 -21.11
C ILE A 165 15.87 -8.50 -21.66
N ARG A 166 15.30 -9.38 -20.85
CA ARG A 166 14.03 -10.06 -21.05
C ARG A 166 13.10 -9.63 -19.93
N THR A 167 11.92 -9.13 -20.28
CA THR A 167 10.99 -8.61 -19.28
C THR A 167 9.55 -8.88 -19.68
N GLY A 168 8.71 -9.11 -18.68
CA GLY A 168 7.28 -9.31 -18.83
C GLY A 168 6.55 -8.89 -17.55
N GLY A 169 6.21 -7.61 -17.43
CA GLY A 169 5.47 -7.07 -16.28
C GLY A 169 6.29 -7.03 -14.99
N PHE A 170 6.31 -8.12 -14.22
CA PHE A 170 7.03 -8.22 -12.94
C PHE A 170 8.29 -9.10 -13.04
N ASP A 171 8.58 -9.62 -14.24
CA ASP A 171 9.76 -10.41 -14.53
C ASP A 171 10.90 -9.55 -15.08
N LEU A 172 12.11 -9.80 -14.58
CA LEU A 172 13.35 -9.37 -15.20
C LEU A 172 14.29 -10.58 -15.30
N ASN A 173 14.47 -11.07 -16.51
CA ASN A 173 15.27 -12.24 -16.85
C ASN A 173 14.97 -13.48 -15.98
N GLY A 174 13.69 -13.78 -15.74
CA GLY A 174 13.26 -14.88 -14.87
C GLY A 174 13.21 -14.53 -13.38
N GLY A 175 13.80 -13.40 -12.97
CA GLY A 175 13.79 -12.91 -11.60
C GLY A 175 12.47 -12.24 -11.25
N TRP A 176 11.95 -12.52 -10.05
CA TRP A 176 10.73 -11.89 -9.55
C TRP A 176 11.03 -10.50 -8.96
N VAL A 177 10.66 -9.45 -9.69
CA VAL A 177 10.80 -8.02 -9.31
C VAL A 177 12.13 -7.67 -8.60
N PRO A 178 13.30 -8.08 -9.12
CA PRO A 178 14.56 -7.90 -8.40
C PRO A 178 14.91 -6.42 -8.14
N LEU A 179 14.46 -5.51 -9.00
CA LEU A 179 14.62 -4.06 -8.82
C LEU A 179 13.73 -3.50 -7.69
N TYR A 180 12.53 -4.06 -7.48
CA TYR A 180 11.68 -3.71 -6.33
C TYR A 180 12.36 -4.10 -5.02
N THR A 181 12.90 -5.32 -4.93
CA THR A 181 13.61 -5.80 -3.75
C THR A 181 14.85 -4.93 -3.48
N TRP A 182 15.62 -4.62 -4.52
CA TRP A 182 16.75 -3.70 -4.43
C TRP A 182 16.33 -2.34 -3.86
N HIS A 183 15.23 -1.78 -4.35
CA HIS A 183 14.67 -0.52 -3.86
C HIS A 183 14.36 -0.58 -2.36
N LYS A 184 13.77 -1.68 -1.85
CA LYS A 184 13.45 -1.79 -0.42
C LYS A 184 14.69 -1.78 0.44
N VAL A 185 15.73 -2.54 0.06
CA VAL A 185 16.99 -2.55 0.81
C VAL A 185 17.66 -1.18 0.76
N HIS A 186 17.66 -0.53 -0.41
CA HIS A 186 18.19 0.82 -0.57
C HIS A 186 17.46 1.84 0.33
N ALA A 187 16.12 1.84 0.32
CA ALA A 187 15.31 2.70 1.18
C ALA A 187 15.57 2.43 2.67
N GLY A 188 15.59 1.15 3.08
CA GLY A 188 15.87 0.74 4.46
C GLY A 188 17.23 1.22 4.97
N LEU A 189 18.26 1.20 4.14
CA LEU A 189 19.58 1.72 4.50
C LEU A 189 19.62 3.25 4.58
N ILE A 190 18.90 3.95 3.69
CA ILE A 190 18.72 5.40 3.78
C ILE A 190 18.03 5.76 5.11
N ASP A 191 16.95 5.07 5.45
CA ASP A 191 16.18 5.33 6.66
C ASP A 191 16.98 5.00 7.93
N ALA A 192 17.73 3.89 7.94
CA ALA A 192 18.63 3.55 9.03
C ALA A 192 19.71 4.63 9.26
N HIS A 193 20.19 5.26 8.19
CA HIS A 193 21.11 6.39 8.28
C HIS A 193 20.43 7.67 8.77
N VAL A 194 19.30 8.06 8.17
CA VAL A 194 18.66 9.37 8.39
C VAL A 194 17.87 9.41 9.71
N LEU A 195 17.09 8.36 9.98
CA LEU A 195 16.16 8.31 11.10
C LEU A 195 16.80 7.71 12.35
N ALA A 196 17.44 6.55 12.23
CA ALA A 196 18.12 5.90 13.35
C ALA A 196 19.54 6.44 13.62
N ARG A 197 20.10 7.23 12.69
CA ARG A 197 21.47 7.77 12.80
C ARG A 197 22.52 6.68 12.98
N ASN A 198 22.29 5.50 12.41
CA ASN A 198 23.25 4.40 12.47
C ASN A 198 24.38 4.62 11.44
N ALA A 199 25.61 4.71 11.92
CA ALA A 199 26.78 5.02 11.10
C ALA A 199 27.16 3.88 10.12
N ARG A 200 26.76 2.63 10.37
CA ARG A 200 27.04 1.50 9.48
C ARG A 200 26.25 1.57 8.16
N ALA A 201 25.10 2.22 8.17
CA ALA A 201 24.17 2.17 7.05
C ALA A 201 24.69 2.89 5.79
N MET A 202 25.32 4.06 5.94
CA MET A 202 25.75 4.90 4.80
C MET A 202 26.80 4.21 3.90
N PRO A 203 27.88 3.60 4.42
CA PRO A 203 28.81 2.84 3.58
C PRO A 203 28.15 1.70 2.81
N ILE A 204 27.25 0.94 3.46
CA ILE A 204 26.53 -0.17 2.84
C ILE A 204 25.63 0.34 1.72
N MET A 205 24.89 1.42 2.00
CA MET A 205 24.01 2.10 1.06
C MET A 205 24.77 2.55 -0.19
N LEU A 206 25.91 3.22 -0.04
CA LEU A 206 26.71 3.70 -1.17
C LEU A 206 27.30 2.56 -2.00
N GLY A 207 27.73 1.47 -1.37
CA GLY A 207 28.17 0.26 -2.08
C GLY A 207 27.05 -0.34 -2.93
N LEU A 208 25.84 -0.44 -2.36
CA LEU A 208 24.65 -0.95 -3.02
C LEU A 208 24.19 -0.02 -4.16
N ALA A 209 24.10 1.29 -3.92
CA ALA A 209 23.79 2.28 -4.95
C ALA A 209 24.82 2.26 -6.10
N GLY A 210 26.12 2.15 -5.75
CA GLY A 210 27.20 2.08 -6.73
C GLY A 210 27.15 0.85 -7.61
N TYR A 211 26.86 -0.34 -7.05
CA TYR A 211 26.75 -1.58 -7.81
C TYR A 211 25.65 -1.47 -8.88
N LEU A 212 24.43 -1.12 -8.48
CA LEU A 212 23.30 -1.07 -9.42
C LEU A 212 23.45 0.08 -10.41
N ALA A 213 23.99 1.23 -10.01
CA ALA A 213 24.33 2.29 -10.96
C ALA A 213 25.31 1.76 -12.03
N GLY A 214 26.33 0.99 -11.64
CA GLY A 214 27.24 0.36 -12.60
C GLY A 214 26.57 -0.60 -13.59
N VAL A 215 25.42 -1.19 -13.23
CA VAL A 215 24.60 -2.02 -14.12
C VAL A 215 23.76 -1.16 -15.08
N LEU A 216 23.18 -0.08 -14.58
CA LEU A 216 22.15 0.69 -15.28
C LEU A 216 22.69 1.90 -16.08
N GLU A 217 23.82 2.48 -15.67
CA GLU A 217 24.44 3.64 -16.35
C GLU A 217 24.78 3.35 -17.83
N PRO A 218 25.36 2.19 -18.19
CA PRO A 218 25.77 1.91 -19.58
C PRO A 218 24.60 1.69 -20.55
N LEU A 219 23.40 1.39 -20.05
CA LEU A 219 22.25 1.09 -20.90
C LEU A 219 21.82 2.31 -21.72
N ASP A 220 21.49 2.13 -22.99
CA ASP A 220 20.83 3.18 -23.76
C ASP A 220 19.39 3.44 -23.27
N ASP A 221 18.73 4.46 -23.83
CA ASP A 221 17.36 4.81 -23.42
C ASP A 221 16.36 3.67 -23.70
N ALA A 222 16.49 2.97 -24.83
CA ALA A 222 15.58 1.89 -25.21
C ALA A 222 15.76 0.68 -24.29
N GLN A 223 17.00 0.31 -23.96
CA GLN A 223 17.35 -0.71 -22.98
C GLN A 223 16.84 -0.34 -21.60
N MET A 224 17.03 0.90 -21.15
CA MET A 224 16.51 1.37 -19.87
C MET A 224 14.98 1.26 -19.84
N GLN A 225 14.27 1.74 -20.86
CA GLN A 225 12.80 1.61 -20.90
C GLN A 225 12.35 0.14 -20.89
N ARG A 226 13.09 -0.78 -21.55
CA ARG A 226 12.83 -2.22 -21.41
C ARG A 226 12.99 -2.68 -19.97
N VAL A 227 14.10 -2.38 -19.31
CA VAL A 227 14.32 -2.73 -17.89
C VAL A 227 13.19 -2.19 -17.01
N LEU A 228 12.73 -0.97 -17.26
CA LEU A 228 11.68 -0.31 -16.46
C LEU A 228 10.27 -0.86 -16.71
N HIS A 229 10.06 -1.76 -17.67
CA HIS A 229 8.83 -2.54 -17.72
C HIS A 229 8.69 -3.46 -16.51
N ALA A 230 9.80 -4.04 -16.03
CA ALA A 230 9.85 -4.76 -14.77
C ALA A 230 9.53 -3.80 -13.60
N GLU A 231 8.73 -4.25 -12.63
CA GLU A 231 8.50 -3.46 -11.42
C GLU A 231 9.83 -3.15 -10.70
N HIS A 232 10.01 -1.87 -10.40
CA HIS A 232 11.25 -1.32 -9.84
C HIS A 232 11.00 -0.40 -8.64
N GLY A 233 9.81 -0.46 -8.05
CA GLY A 233 9.43 0.38 -6.91
C GLY A 233 9.78 1.86 -7.11
N GLY A 234 10.31 2.49 -6.05
CA GLY A 234 10.75 3.88 -6.04
C GLY A 234 12.26 4.02 -6.22
N LEU A 235 12.90 3.27 -7.13
CA LEU A 235 14.35 3.43 -7.36
C LEU A 235 14.73 4.87 -7.72
N ASN A 236 13.90 5.58 -8.47
CA ASN A 236 14.13 6.99 -8.75
C ASN A 236 14.07 7.87 -7.48
N GLU A 237 13.20 7.55 -6.52
CA GLU A 237 13.16 8.19 -5.19
C GLU A 237 14.48 7.94 -4.44
N THR A 238 14.94 6.69 -4.32
CA THR A 238 16.13 6.37 -3.52
C THR A 238 17.42 6.93 -4.10
N TYR A 239 17.58 6.98 -5.42
CA TYR A 239 18.72 7.69 -6.03
C TYR A 239 18.63 9.21 -5.88
N ALA A 240 17.43 9.80 -5.91
CA ALA A 240 17.26 11.23 -5.60
C ALA A 240 17.58 11.54 -4.13
N GLU A 241 17.24 10.65 -3.20
CA GLU A 241 17.66 10.74 -1.80
C GLU A 241 19.18 10.57 -1.64
N THR A 242 19.78 9.63 -2.36
CA THR A 242 21.25 9.45 -2.35
C THR A 242 21.96 10.72 -2.81
N TYR A 243 21.44 11.38 -3.85
CA TYR A 243 21.92 12.71 -4.26
C TYR A 243 21.77 13.74 -3.13
N ALA A 244 20.60 13.82 -2.49
CA ALA A 244 20.36 14.76 -1.40
C ALA A 244 21.31 14.55 -0.21
N LEU A 245 21.71 13.30 0.07
CA LEU A 245 22.62 12.96 1.17
C LEU A 245 24.09 13.22 0.86
N THR A 246 24.49 13.12 -0.41
CA THR A 246 25.92 13.14 -0.80
C THR A 246 26.33 14.39 -1.57
N GLY A 247 25.39 15.05 -2.24
CA GLY A 247 25.67 16.12 -3.20
C GLY A 247 26.30 15.64 -4.51
N ASP A 248 26.50 14.33 -4.72
CA ASP A 248 27.15 13.82 -5.93
C ASP A 248 26.15 13.78 -7.12
N PRO A 249 26.37 14.60 -8.17
CA PRO A 249 25.45 14.70 -9.31
C PRO A 249 25.30 13.41 -10.12
N ARG A 250 26.16 12.39 -9.92
CA ARG A 250 25.98 11.05 -10.48
C ARG A 250 24.64 10.46 -10.08
N TRP A 251 24.26 10.56 -8.82
CA TRP A 251 23.02 9.97 -8.31
C TRP A 251 21.79 10.70 -8.83
N LEU A 252 21.86 12.01 -9.03
CA LEU A 252 20.78 12.77 -9.66
C LEU A 252 20.56 12.32 -11.11
N ARG A 253 21.63 12.17 -11.90
CA ARG A 253 21.53 11.65 -13.28
C ARG A 253 20.93 10.25 -13.31
N MET A 254 21.27 9.40 -12.34
CA MET A 254 20.68 8.07 -12.21
C MET A 254 19.18 8.14 -11.89
N ALA A 255 18.78 8.98 -10.93
CA ALA A 255 17.38 9.18 -10.58
C ALA A 255 16.53 9.67 -11.77
N GLU A 256 17.07 10.59 -12.57
CA GLU A 256 16.42 11.09 -13.79
C GLU A 256 16.37 10.04 -14.91
N LYS A 257 17.41 9.20 -15.03
CA LYS A 257 17.46 8.09 -15.99
C LYS A 257 16.44 6.99 -15.68
N ILE A 258 16.16 6.74 -14.40
CA ILE A 258 15.15 5.79 -13.92
C ILE A 258 13.74 6.42 -14.04
N ARG A 259 13.38 6.83 -15.26
CA ARG A 259 12.07 7.41 -15.58
C ARG A 259 11.35 6.50 -16.56
N HIS A 260 10.34 5.78 -16.08
CA HIS A 260 9.50 4.93 -16.93
C HIS A 260 8.52 5.80 -17.73
N LYS A 261 8.91 6.15 -18.96
CA LYS A 261 8.21 7.10 -19.84
C LYS A 261 6.78 6.68 -20.15
N ALA A 262 6.55 5.39 -20.41
CA ALA A 262 5.24 4.86 -20.77
C ALA A 262 4.16 5.13 -19.70
N VAL A 263 4.55 5.31 -18.43
CA VAL A 263 3.63 5.64 -17.33
C VAL A 263 3.71 7.12 -16.95
N LEU A 264 4.93 7.66 -16.83
CA LEU A 264 5.15 8.98 -16.26
C LEU A 264 4.89 10.13 -17.24
N ASP A 265 5.10 9.93 -18.54
CA ASP A 265 4.89 10.98 -19.53
C ASP A 265 3.40 11.27 -19.79
N PRO A 266 2.50 10.26 -19.89
CA PRO A 266 1.06 10.53 -19.91
C PRO A 266 0.59 11.33 -18.69
N LEU A 267 1.07 11.00 -17.48
CA LEU A 267 0.73 11.73 -16.26
C LEU A 267 1.25 13.17 -16.28
N ALA A 268 2.47 13.39 -16.79
CA ALA A 268 3.03 14.73 -16.97
C ALA A 268 2.25 15.54 -18.03
N ALA A 269 1.68 14.86 -19.02
CA ALA A 269 0.76 15.42 -20.01
C ALA A 269 -0.70 15.50 -19.52
N ARG A 270 -0.97 15.22 -18.23
CA ARG A 270 -2.30 15.22 -17.60
C ARG A 270 -3.30 14.25 -18.26
N GLN A 271 -2.83 13.07 -18.63
CA GLN A 271 -3.63 11.99 -19.19
C GLN A 271 -3.73 10.84 -18.19
N ASP A 272 -4.95 10.49 -17.79
CA ASP A 272 -5.24 9.33 -16.95
C ASP A 272 -5.30 8.07 -17.83
N ARG A 273 -4.20 7.31 -17.84
CA ARG A 273 -4.08 6.00 -18.51
C ARG A 273 -3.79 4.89 -17.50
N LEU A 274 -4.40 5.00 -16.31
CA LEU A 274 -4.11 4.10 -15.19
C LEU A 274 -4.87 2.77 -15.28
N ALA A 275 -6.05 2.75 -15.90
CA ALA A 275 -6.90 1.56 -15.97
C ALA A 275 -6.13 0.34 -16.51
N GLY A 276 -6.21 -0.79 -15.79
CA GLY A 276 -5.51 -2.03 -16.11
C GLY A 276 -4.06 -2.10 -15.62
N LEU A 277 -3.47 -0.99 -15.15
CA LEU A 277 -2.13 -1.02 -14.55
C LEU A 277 -2.18 -1.51 -13.10
N HIS A 278 -1.20 -2.31 -12.69
CA HIS A 278 -0.97 -2.65 -11.29
C HIS A 278 -0.66 -1.38 -10.49
N ALA A 279 -1.48 -1.08 -9.49
CA ALA A 279 -1.52 0.23 -8.84
C ALA A 279 -0.27 0.52 -8.01
N ASN A 280 0.12 -0.40 -7.13
CA ASN A 280 1.29 -0.21 -6.26
C ASN A 280 2.59 -0.04 -7.03
N THR A 281 2.67 -0.56 -8.26
CA THR A 281 3.86 -0.40 -9.11
C THR A 281 3.99 1.03 -9.61
N GLN A 282 2.89 1.79 -9.75
CA GLN A 282 2.93 3.13 -10.34
C GLN A 282 3.17 4.21 -9.30
N ILE A 283 2.59 4.09 -8.10
CA ILE A 283 2.62 5.13 -7.07
C ILE A 283 4.08 5.50 -6.67
N PRO A 284 4.99 4.54 -6.41
CA PRO A 284 6.39 4.85 -6.09
C PRO A 284 7.15 5.57 -7.19
N LYS A 285 6.87 5.29 -8.47
CA LYS A 285 7.48 6.01 -9.61
C LYS A 285 7.11 7.49 -9.56
N VAL A 286 5.86 7.78 -9.19
CA VAL A 286 5.33 9.14 -9.05
C VAL A 286 5.91 9.82 -7.81
N ILE A 287 6.09 9.11 -6.70
CA ILE A 287 6.81 9.63 -5.51
C ILE A 287 8.23 10.05 -5.88
N GLY A 288 8.94 9.28 -6.70
CA GLY A 288 10.27 9.67 -7.17
C GLY A 288 10.28 10.97 -7.99
N LEU A 289 9.24 11.25 -8.80
CA LEU A 289 9.09 12.55 -9.44
C LEU A 289 8.84 13.67 -8.43
N ALA A 290 8.04 13.42 -7.40
CA ALA A 290 7.84 14.37 -6.31
C ALA A 290 9.19 14.70 -5.63
N ARG A 291 10.01 13.68 -5.35
CA ARG A 291 11.34 13.90 -4.77
C ARG A 291 12.30 14.63 -5.72
N LEU A 292 12.26 14.32 -7.02
CA LEU A 292 13.04 15.04 -8.04
C LEU A 292 12.68 16.53 -8.10
N HIS A 293 11.40 16.89 -8.02
CA HIS A 293 10.99 18.29 -7.92
C HIS A 293 11.65 18.98 -6.72
N GLU A 294 11.75 18.28 -5.59
CA GLU A 294 12.26 18.86 -4.36
C GLU A 294 13.75 19.14 -4.40
N VAL A 295 14.54 18.22 -4.97
CA VAL A 295 16.00 18.33 -5.03
C VAL A 295 16.50 19.17 -6.21
N THR A 296 15.71 19.30 -7.28
CA THR A 296 16.09 20.07 -8.49
C THR A 296 15.43 21.45 -8.56
N GLY A 297 14.28 21.64 -7.89
CA GLY A 297 13.43 22.82 -8.07
C GLY A 297 12.70 22.87 -9.43
N ASN A 298 12.86 21.88 -10.31
CA ASN A 298 12.26 21.88 -11.64
C ASN A 298 10.74 21.64 -11.56
N PRO A 299 9.89 22.60 -11.98
CA PRO A 299 8.44 22.46 -11.90
C PRO A 299 7.88 21.37 -12.82
N ALA A 300 8.60 20.93 -13.86
CA ALA A 300 8.12 19.86 -14.74
C ALA A 300 7.90 18.54 -13.96
N HIS A 301 8.69 18.28 -12.91
CA HIS A 301 8.54 17.10 -12.08
C HIS A 301 7.31 17.15 -11.14
N MET A 302 6.72 18.33 -10.90
CA MET A 302 5.60 18.48 -9.97
C MET A 302 4.24 18.13 -10.59
N VAL A 303 4.14 18.16 -11.93
CA VAL A 303 2.87 18.03 -12.66
C VAL A 303 2.26 16.65 -12.48
N ALA A 304 3.03 15.60 -12.78
CA ALA A 304 2.59 14.20 -12.65
C ALA A 304 2.16 13.84 -11.21
N PRO A 305 2.94 14.13 -10.15
CA PRO A 305 2.53 13.92 -8.76
C PRO A 305 1.18 14.54 -8.38
N ARG A 306 0.95 15.81 -8.74
CA ARG A 306 -0.31 16.49 -8.45
C ARG A 306 -1.48 15.88 -9.21
N PHE A 307 -1.30 15.69 -10.52
CA PHE A 307 -2.34 15.12 -11.37
C PHE A 307 -2.68 13.68 -10.97
N PHE A 308 -1.68 12.83 -10.72
CA PHE A 308 -1.88 11.47 -10.28
C PHE A 308 -2.65 11.39 -8.96
N HIS A 309 -2.28 12.20 -7.95
CA HIS A 309 -3.01 12.22 -6.69
C HIS A 309 -4.47 12.65 -6.89
N GLU A 310 -4.72 13.73 -7.64
CA GLU A 310 -6.07 14.19 -7.97
C GLU A 310 -6.89 13.07 -8.61
N ARG A 311 -6.36 12.43 -9.66
CA ARG A 311 -7.05 11.36 -10.38
C ARG A 311 -7.33 10.15 -9.51
N VAL A 312 -6.33 9.66 -8.78
CA VAL A 312 -6.49 8.46 -7.95
C VAL A 312 -7.51 8.71 -6.83
N THR A 313 -7.37 9.80 -6.10
CA THR A 313 -8.23 10.08 -4.94
C THR A 313 -9.68 10.38 -5.30
N GLN A 314 -9.94 10.97 -6.49
CA GLN A 314 -11.29 11.35 -6.90
C GLN A 314 -12.00 10.27 -7.72
N HIS A 315 -11.26 9.47 -8.50
CA HIS A 315 -11.86 8.59 -9.52
C HIS A 315 -11.49 7.11 -9.35
N HIS A 316 -10.51 6.76 -8.52
CA HIS A 316 -10.03 5.38 -8.34
C HIS A 316 -9.97 4.92 -6.87
N SER A 317 -10.37 5.77 -5.93
CA SER A 317 -10.35 5.46 -4.49
C SER A 317 -11.76 5.15 -3.94
N TYR A 318 -11.81 4.14 -3.08
CA TYR A 318 -12.96 3.79 -2.27
C TYR A 318 -13.05 4.69 -1.02
N ILE A 319 -14.18 4.67 -0.32
CA ILE A 319 -14.47 5.51 0.85
C ILE A 319 -13.47 5.39 2.00
N ILE A 320 -12.76 4.26 2.12
CA ILE A 320 -11.69 4.09 3.12
C ILE A 320 -10.38 4.80 2.71
N GLY A 321 -10.35 5.43 1.53
CA GLY A 321 -9.20 6.11 0.93
C GLY A 321 -8.30 5.21 0.07
N GLY A 322 -8.36 3.89 0.28
CA GLY A 322 -7.66 2.90 -0.54
C GLY A 322 -8.16 2.83 -1.99
N ASN A 323 -7.36 2.22 -2.86
CA ASN A 323 -7.65 2.09 -4.29
C ASN A 323 -7.23 0.70 -4.80
N SER A 324 -7.59 0.42 -6.05
CA SER A 324 -7.42 -0.86 -6.75
C SER A 324 -8.36 -1.97 -6.28
N GLU A 325 -8.55 -2.93 -7.18
CA GLU A 325 -9.19 -4.20 -6.90
C GLU A 325 -8.31 -5.27 -7.53
N ARG A 326 -7.94 -6.28 -6.74
CA ARG A 326 -6.89 -7.26 -7.07
C ARG A 326 -5.62 -6.57 -7.57
N GLU A 327 -5.20 -5.54 -6.84
CA GLU A 327 -4.00 -4.74 -7.08
C GLU A 327 -4.02 -3.86 -8.34
N HIS A 328 -5.05 -3.95 -9.20
CA HIS A 328 -5.10 -3.20 -10.46
C HIS A 328 -6.09 -2.04 -10.41
N PHE A 329 -5.76 -0.94 -11.09
CA PHE A 329 -6.71 0.14 -11.31
C PHE A 329 -7.82 -0.30 -12.26
N GLY A 330 -9.06 0.00 -11.89
CA GLY A 330 -10.22 -0.13 -12.78
C GLY A 330 -10.35 1.06 -13.74
N GLN A 331 -11.47 1.10 -14.46
CA GLN A 331 -11.88 2.34 -15.13
C GLN A 331 -12.24 3.40 -14.09
N PRO A 332 -11.91 4.68 -14.31
CA PRO A 332 -12.31 5.75 -13.41
C PRO A 332 -13.84 5.79 -13.29
N ASP A 333 -14.34 6.07 -12.09
CA ASP A 333 -15.78 6.19 -11.81
C ASP A 333 -16.59 4.91 -12.12
N GLN A 334 -15.96 3.73 -12.02
CA GLN A 334 -16.65 2.43 -12.14
C GLN A 334 -16.37 1.53 -10.93
N LEU A 335 -16.27 2.11 -9.73
CA LEU A 335 -15.88 1.38 -8.53
C LEU A 335 -16.98 0.47 -7.98
N ALA A 336 -18.25 0.83 -8.16
CA ALA A 336 -19.38 0.11 -7.56
C ALA A 336 -19.44 -1.37 -8.01
N GLY A 337 -19.19 -1.63 -9.30
CA GLY A 337 -19.09 -2.98 -9.86
C GLY A 337 -17.79 -3.72 -9.54
N ARG A 338 -16.90 -3.10 -8.74
CA ARG A 338 -15.59 -3.63 -8.34
C ARG A 338 -15.42 -3.62 -6.82
N ILE A 339 -16.51 -3.65 -6.06
CA ILE A 339 -16.47 -3.82 -4.60
C ILE A 339 -16.44 -5.34 -4.34
N THR A 340 -15.25 -5.87 -4.07
CA THR A 340 -14.99 -7.31 -3.93
C THR A 340 -14.29 -7.64 -2.60
N GLU A 341 -14.02 -8.93 -2.38
CA GLU A 341 -13.18 -9.44 -1.29
C GLU A 341 -11.70 -9.06 -1.45
N ALA A 342 -11.26 -8.68 -2.64
CA ALA A 342 -9.88 -8.33 -2.98
C ALA A 342 -9.73 -6.82 -3.30
N THR A 343 -10.61 -6.00 -2.73
CA THR A 343 -10.52 -4.54 -2.84
C THR A 343 -9.39 -3.99 -1.97
N CYS A 344 -8.79 -2.87 -2.40
CA CYS A 344 -7.86 -2.06 -1.61
C CYS A 344 -6.63 -2.82 -1.06
N GLU A 345 -5.52 -2.82 -1.81
CA GLU A 345 -4.22 -3.20 -1.27
C GLU A 345 -3.67 -2.13 -0.31
N ALA A 346 -3.15 -2.54 0.85
CA ALA A 346 -2.61 -1.62 1.85
C ALA A 346 -1.35 -0.87 1.39
N CYS A 347 -0.48 -1.47 0.57
CA CYS A 347 0.69 -0.80 0.01
C CYS A 347 0.33 0.47 -0.76
N ASN A 348 -0.77 0.43 -1.53
CA ASN A 348 -1.24 1.58 -2.30
C ASN A 348 -1.55 2.75 -1.39
N SER A 349 -2.18 2.46 -0.26
CA SER A 349 -2.57 3.46 0.72
C SER A 349 -1.37 4.04 1.45
N TYR A 350 -0.42 3.18 1.85
CA TYR A 350 0.87 3.61 2.39
C TYR A 350 1.61 4.56 1.43
N ASN A 351 1.72 4.20 0.16
CA ASN A 351 2.42 5.00 -0.85
C ASN A 351 1.65 6.28 -1.20
N MET A 352 0.32 6.24 -1.27
CA MET A 352 -0.49 7.46 -1.45
C MET A 352 -0.28 8.42 -0.29
N MET A 353 -0.22 7.93 0.96
CA MET A 353 0.10 8.77 2.13
C MET A 353 1.51 9.38 2.03
N LYS A 354 2.52 8.65 1.54
CA LYS A 354 3.86 9.22 1.26
C LYS A 354 3.77 10.34 0.22
N LEU A 355 3.09 10.11 -0.90
CA LEU A 355 2.89 11.10 -1.96
C LEU A 355 2.20 12.37 -1.43
N THR A 356 1.11 12.21 -0.66
CA THR A 356 0.38 13.32 -0.04
C THR A 356 1.27 14.20 0.83
N ARG A 357 2.26 13.63 1.54
CA ARG A 357 3.21 14.41 2.34
C ARG A 357 4.15 15.27 1.51
N HIS A 358 4.62 14.77 0.36
CA HIS A 358 5.38 15.61 -0.57
C HIS A 358 4.53 16.79 -1.05
N LEU A 359 3.29 16.53 -1.49
CA LEU A 359 2.38 17.57 -1.97
C LEU A 359 2.07 18.62 -0.89
N TYR A 360 1.84 18.16 0.35
CA TYR A 360 1.63 19.04 1.50
C TYR A 360 2.87 19.90 1.80
N SER A 361 4.08 19.33 1.70
CA SER A 361 5.32 20.07 1.93
C SER A 361 5.48 21.26 0.98
N TRP A 362 4.99 21.15 -0.26
CA TRP A 362 5.04 22.22 -1.26
C TRP A 362 3.95 23.27 -1.05
N GLN A 363 2.77 22.83 -0.61
CA GLN A 363 1.58 23.65 -0.42
C GLN A 363 0.82 23.16 0.82
N PRO A 364 0.98 23.83 1.98
CA PRO A 364 0.37 23.40 3.25
C PRO A 364 -1.13 23.71 3.29
N ASP A 365 -1.89 22.97 2.49
CA ASP A 365 -3.34 23.01 2.42
C ASP A 365 -3.95 21.84 3.21
N ALA A 366 -4.94 22.13 4.04
CA ALA A 366 -5.59 21.15 4.91
C ALA A 366 -6.18 19.97 4.14
N ARG A 367 -6.60 20.14 2.88
CA ARG A 367 -7.22 19.08 2.08
C ARG A 367 -6.33 17.85 1.90
N TRP A 368 -5.01 18.04 1.88
CA TRP A 368 -4.06 16.93 1.80
C TRP A 368 -4.17 16.06 3.05
N PHE A 369 -4.32 16.68 4.21
CA PHE A 369 -4.49 15.98 5.48
C PHE A 369 -5.90 15.50 5.75
N ASP A 370 -6.91 15.98 5.03
CA ASP A 370 -8.24 15.34 5.00
C ASP A 370 -8.15 13.95 4.37
N PHE A 371 -7.46 13.82 3.23
CA PHE A 371 -7.20 12.51 2.61
C PHE A 371 -6.26 11.64 3.49
N TYR A 372 -5.19 12.22 4.04
CA TYR A 372 -4.28 11.48 4.93
C TYR A 372 -5.02 10.92 6.16
N GLU A 373 -5.85 11.73 6.82
CA GLU A 373 -6.69 11.32 7.95
C GLU A 373 -7.67 10.21 7.56
N GLN A 374 -8.34 10.35 6.40
CA GLN A 374 -9.26 9.33 5.89
C GLN A 374 -8.57 7.97 5.71
N VAL A 375 -7.43 7.93 5.03
CA VAL A 375 -6.68 6.69 4.78
C VAL A 375 -6.12 6.11 6.08
N GLN A 376 -5.53 6.95 6.93
CA GLN A 376 -4.94 6.52 8.19
C GLN A 376 -5.99 5.85 9.09
N LEU A 377 -7.13 6.51 9.28
CA LEU A 377 -8.17 6.04 10.18
C LEU A 377 -8.92 4.83 9.64
N ASN A 378 -9.20 4.79 8.34
CA ASN A 378 -10.17 3.82 7.79
C ASN A 378 -9.54 2.64 7.08
N HIS A 379 -8.29 2.77 6.63
CA HIS A 379 -7.57 1.68 5.99
C HIS A 379 -6.36 1.24 6.80
N ILE A 380 -5.45 2.14 7.19
CA ILE A 380 -4.23 1.77 7.92
C ILE A 380 -4.55 1.27 9.33
N MET A 381 -5.41 1.94 10.10
CA MET A 381 -5.80 1.41 11.41
C MET A 381 -6.60 0.11 11.32
N ALA A 382 -7.24 -0.17 10.18
CA ALA A 382 -7.96 -1.43 9.93
C ALA A 382 -7.02 -2.58 9.50
N HIS A 383 -5.83 -2.22 8.98
CA HIS A 383 -4.84 -3.10 8.36
C HIS A 383 -4.14 -4.02 9.36
N GLN A 384 -3.84 -3.51 10.56
CA GLN A 384 -3.16 -4.27 11.60
C GLN A 384 -4.12 -4.74 12.68
N ARG A 385 -3.90 -5.97 13.15
CA ARG A 385 -4.52 -6.47 14.37
C ARG A 385 -3.71 -6.01 15.59
N PRO A 386 -4.29 -5.28 16.55
CA PRO A 386 -3.52 -4.70 17.66
C PRO A 386 -3.03 -5.72 18.71
N ASP A 387 -3.67 -6.89 18.82
CA ASP A 387 -3.27 -7.95 19.76
C ASP A 387 -2.00 -8.68 19.29
N THR A 388 -1.92 -9.06 18.01
CA THR A 388 -0.83 -9.87 17.42
C THR A 388 0.17 -9.08 16.58
N GLY A 389 -0.20 -7.89 16.09
CA GLY A 389 0.62 -7.09 15.17
C GLY A 389 0.58 -7.56 13.71
N GLN A 390 -0.22 -8.58 13.38
CA GLN A 390 -0.34 -9.13 12.02
C GLN A 390 -1.14 -8.21 11.07
N PHE A 391 -0.96 -8.38 9.77
CA PHE A 391 -1.40 -7.43 8.74
C PHE A 391 -2.36 -8.04 7.72
N VAL A 392 -3.21 -7.21 7.12
CA VAL A 392 -4.17 -7.61 6.07
C VAL A 392 -3.62 -7.28 4.68
N TYR A 393 -3.74 -8.16 3.69
CA TYR A 393 -3.30 -7.81 2.33
C TYR A 393 -4.32 -6.89 1.63
N PHE A 394 -5.46 -7.48 1.28
CA PHE A 394 -6.61 -6.79 0.71
C PHE A 394 -7.57 -6.41 1.81
N MET A 395 -8.02 -5.16 1.84
CA MET A 395 -9.06 -4.72 2.75
C MET A 395 -10.44 -4.92 2.10
N PRO A 396 -11.13 -6.03 2.37
CA PRO A 396 -12.35 -6.37 1.66
C PRO A 396 -13.44 -5.35 1.95
N LEU A 397 -14.14 -4.92 0.89
CA LEU A 397 -15.29 -4.02 0.99
C LEU A 397 -16.59 -4.69 0.53
N ALA A 398 -16.50 -5.90 -0.04
CA ALA A 398 -17.66 -6.73 -0.31
C ALA A 398 -18.45 -7.06 0.96
N VAL A 399 -19.76 -7.10 0.81
CA VAL A 399 -20.68 -7.37 1.91
C VAL A 399 -20.42 -8.74 2.51
N GLY A 400 -20.29 -8.77 3.84
CA GLY A 400 -20.09 -10.01 4.58
C GLY A 400 -18.70 -10.62 4.41
N ALA A 401 -17.78 -9.96 3.70
CA ALA A 401 -16.40 -10.41 3.62
C ALA A 401 -15.67 -10.22 4.96
N ARG A 402 -14.63 -11.03 5.18
CA ARG A 402 -13.80 -10.99 6.38
C ARG A 402 -12.38 -10.60 6.02
N ARG A 403 -11.70 -9.93 6.95
CA ARG A 403 -10.25 -9.68 6.85
C ARG A 403 -9.49 -11.00 6.99
N VAL A 404 -8.41 -11.13 6.23
CA VAL A 404 -7.43 -12.23 6.37
C VAL A 404 -6.11 -11.62 6.81
N PHE A 405 -5.63 -12.05 7.97
CA PHE A 405 -4.37 -11.58 8.54
C PHE A 405 -3.22 -12.50 8.15
N SER A 406 -2.03 -11.92 7.99
CA SER A 406 -0.78 -12.62 7.73
C SER A 406 -0.46 -13.60 8.85
N SER A 407 0.17 -14.73 8.54
CA SER A 407 0.85 -15.55 9.55
C SER A 407 2.09 -14.83 10.10
N PRO A 408 2.61 -15.21 11.28
CA PRO A 408 3.79 -14.57 11.86
C PRO A 408 5.06 -14.77 11.02
N GLU A 409 5.25 -15.94 10.39
CA GLU A 409 6.52 -16.33 9.75
C GLU A 409 6.41 -16.88 8.32
N ASP A 410 5.19 -16.97 7.74
CA ASP A 410 4.96 -17.66 6.45
C ASP A 410 4.23 -16.83 5.39
N SER A 411 4.04 -15.52 5.63
CA SER A 411 3.34 -14.65 4.68
C SER A 411 4.32 -13.77 3.91
N PHE A 412 4.98 -12.85 4.61
CA PHE A 412 5.96 -11.90 4.05
C PHE A 412 5.53 -11.25 2.74
N TRP A 413 4.25 -10.93 2.61
CA TRP A 413 3.73 -10.19 1.46
C TRP A 413 4.26 -8.75 1.42
N CYS A 414 4.14 -8.07 0.28
CA CYS A 414 4.43 -6.63 0.19
C CYS A 414 3.69 -5.82 1.29
N CYS A 415 2.42 -6.15 1.57
CA CYS A 415 1.57 -5.51 2.58
C CYS A 415 2.02 -5.77 4.02
N VAL A 416 2.74 -6.87 4.28
CA VAL A 416 3.44 -7.08 5.57
C VAL A 416 4.58 -6.07 5.69
N GLY A 417 5.37 -5.91 4.61
CA GLY A 417 6.42 -4.90 4.51
C GLY A 417 5.93 -3.48 4.78
N SER A 418 4.98 -2.98 4.01
CA SER A 418 4.41 -1.64 4.23
C SER A 418 3.63 -1.53 5.54
N GLY A 419 3.09 -2.64 6.05
CA GLY A 419 2.45 -2.70 7.37
C GLY A 419 3.42 -2.38 8.49
N MET A 420 4.58 -3.03 8.51
CA MET A 420 5.65 -2.75 9.46
C MET A 420 6.03 -1.26 9.50
N GLU A 421 6.10 -0.62 8.33
CA GLU A 421 6.42 0.81 8.25
C GLU A 421 5.25 1.73 8.64
N SER A 422 4.02 1.37 8.24
CA SER A 422 2.82 2.19 8.48
C SER A 422 2.53 2.36 9.97
N HIS A 423 2.72 1.30 10.75
CA HIS A 423 2.42 1.30 12.17
C HIS A 423 3.59 1.80 13.03
N ALA A 424 4.79 1.92 12.45
CA ALA A 424 5.94 2.57 13.09
C ALA A 424 5.89 4.12 13.04
N LYS A 425 4.94 4.72 12.30
CA LYS A 425 5.01 6.14 11.95
C LYS A 425 3.81 7.00 12.35
N HIS A 426 2.93 6.53 13.23
CA HIS A 426 1.72 7.29 13.64
C HIS A 426 2.00 8.68 14.23
N ALA A 427 3.20 8.93 14.78
CA ALA A 427 3.59 10.22 15.33
C ALA A 427 4.10 11.24 14.29
N ASP A 428 4.53 10.78 13.11
CA ASP A 428 5.46 11.54 12.25
C ASP A 428 4.82 12.64 11.40
N SER A 429 3.49 12.67 11.39
CA SER A 429 2.69 13.58 10.56
C SER A 429 1.66 14.38 11.38
N ILE A 430 1.70 14.27 12.71
CA ILE A 430 0.83 15.04 13.61
C ILE A 430 1.15 16.52 13.52
N TRP A 431 2.44 16.86 13.67
CA TRP A 431 2.94 18.22 13.74
C TRP A 431 3.82 18.53 12.54
N TRP A 432 3.61 19.67 11.91
CA TRP A 432 4.42 20.20 10.83
C TRP A 432 4.85 21.63 11.14
N SER A 433 5.86 22.13 10.44
CA SER A 433 6.35 23.48 10.72
C SER A 433 6.98 24.16 9.52
N ASP A 434 6.88 25.49 9.54
CA ASP A 434 7.85 26.38 8.89
C ASP A 434 8.58 27.19 9.98
N ALA A 435 9.38 28.18 9.58
CA ALA A 435 10.17 29.01 10.50
C ALA A 435 9.34 29.77 11.57
N ARG A 436 8.05 30.04 11.33
CA ARG A 436 7.18 30.86 12.21
C ARG A 436 5.90 30.15 12.66
N THR A 437 5.50 29.10 11.96
CA THR A 437 4.23 28.40 12.16
C THR A 437 4.47 26.98 12.67
N LEU A 438 3.67 26.55 13.65
CA LEU A 438 3.47 25.14 13.98
C LEU A 438 2.08 24.75 13.48
N TYR A 439 2.03 23.76 12.61
CA TYR A 439 0.82 23.19 12.05
C TYR A 439 0.41 21.96 12.84
N VAL A 440 -0.88 21.86 13.15
CA VAL A 440 -1.50 20.71 13.81
C VAL A 440 -2.40 20.04 12.78
N ASN A 441 -1.92 18.94 12.23
CA ASN A 441 -2.57 18.27 11.12
C ASN A 441 -3.43 17.10 11.58
N LEU A 442 -2.95 16.28 12.51
CA LEU A 442 -3.71 15.13 13.02
C LEU A 442 -4.07 15.34 14.47
N PHE A 443 -5.31 15.03 14.84
CA PHE A 443 -5.77 15.10 16.23
C PHE A 443 -5.48 13.78 16.95
N ILE A 444 -4.21 13.42 17.04
CA ILE A 444 -3.72 12.22 17.73
C ILE A 444 -3.15 12.62 19.09
N PRO A 445 -3.61 12.02 20.20
CA PRO A 445 -3.11 12.33 21.54
C PRO A 445 -1.58 12.23 21.61
N SER A 446 -0.92 13.35 21.90
CA SER A 446 0.53 13.43 21.82
C SER A 446 1.11 14.55 22.66
N GLU A 447 2.41 14.45 22.93
CA GLU A 447 3.22 15.50 23.51
C GLU A 447 4.34 15.87 22.53
N LEU A 448 4.37 17.14 22.15
CA LEU A 448 5.47 17.75 21.43
C LEU A 448 6.41 18.41 22.45
N ASP A 449 7.67 18.00 22.48
CA ASP A 449 8.75 18.68 23.20
C ASP A 449 9.90 18.97 22.25
N TRP A 450 10.01 20.22 21.80
CA TRP A 450 10.98 20.66 20.78
C TRP A 450 11.93 21.73 21.36
N PRO A 451 13.04 21.31 22.02
CA PRO A 451 13.99 22.22 22.67
C PRO A 451 14.62 23.23 21.72
N GLU A 452 14.97 22.82 20.50
CA GLU A 452 15.64 23.66 19.50
C GLU A 452 14.77 24.85 19.05
N ARG A 453 13.44 24.70 19.13
CA ARG A 453 12.48 25.80 18.90
C ARG A 453 11.99 26.46 20.19
N GLY A 454 12.44 25.99 21.36
CA GLY A 454 11.97 26.45 22.66
C GLY A 454 10.47 26.23 22.87
N LEU A 455 9.87 25.24 22.21
CA LEU A 455 8.42 25.03 22.13
C LEU A 455 8.05 23.65 22.67
N ALA A 456 7.03 23.57 23.51
CA ALA A 456 6.44 22.31 23.94
C ALA A 456 4.92 22.45 24.09
N VAL A 457 4.17 21.48 23.57
CA VAL A 457 2.71 21.49 23.49
C VAL A 457 2.18 20.08 23.78
N THR A 458 1.19 19.97 24.65
CA THR A 458 0.42 18.73 24.84
C THR A 458 -0.87 18.81 24.02
N LEU A 459 -1.23 17.74 23.34
CA LEU A 459 -2.50 17.56 22.63
C LEU A 459 -3.30 16.44 23.32
N ASP A 460 -4.41 16.83 23.94
CA ASP A 460 -5.35 15.97 24.66
C ASP A 460 -6.67 15.85 23.87
N THR A 461 -7.09 14.62 23.57
CA THR A 461 -8.32 14.34 22.81
C THR A 461 -8.70 12.86 22.93
N ALA A 462 -9.98 12.52 22.74
CA ALA A 462 -10.45 11.16 22.46
C ALA A 462 -10.81 10.96 20.97
N MET A 463 -10.37 11.86 20.08
CA MET A 463 -10.43 11.66 18.62
C MET A 463 -9.79 10.30 18.26
N PRO A 464 -10.36 9.58 17.28
CA PRO A 464 -11.44 10.00 16.38
C PRO A 464 -12.86 9.73 16.90
N LEU A 465 -13.04 9.30 18.16
CA LEU A 465 -14.36 8.91 18.70
C LEU A 465 -15.17 10.08 19.27
N GLU A 466 -14.54 11.24 19.46
CA GLU A 466 -15.20 12.51 19.83
C GLU A 466 -14.76 13.64 18.90
N GLY A 467 -15.48 14.76 18.89
CA GLY A 467 -15.14 15.94 18.10
C GLY A 467 -14.46 17.06 18.89
N ARG A 468 -13.53 16.76 19.80
CA ARG A 468 -12.90 17.76 20.69
C ARG A 468 -11.42 17.52 20.86
N ALA A 469 -10.64 18.60 20.97
CA ALA A 469 -9.22 18.55 21.29
C ALA A 469 -8.80 19.74 22.15
N THR A 470 -7.82 19.54 23.02
CA THR A 470 -7.23 20.57 23.86
C THR A 470 -5.73 20.60 23.65
N LEU A 471 -5.21 21.76 23.23
CA LEU A 471 -3.78 22.02 23.13
C LEU A 471 -3.34 22.85 24.34
N THR A 472 -2.38 22.36 25.10
CA THR A 472 -1.81 23.10 26.23
C THR A 472 -0.35 23.45 25.95
N VAL A 473 -0.02 24.73 25.93
CA VAL A 473 1.36 25.20 25.79
C VAL A 473 2.10 24.93 27.10
N LYS A 474 3.16 24.11 27.03
CA LYS A 474 4.03 23.81 28.18
C LYS A 474 5.26 24.71 28.20
N ARG A 475 5.74 25.10 27.02
CA ARG A 475 6.89 25.99 26.83
C ARG A 475 6.75 26.71 25.49
N ALA A 476 7.15 27.97 25.40
CA ALA A 476 7.13 28.73 24.16
C ALA A 476 8.27 29.76 24.11
N PRO A 477 8.77 30.13 22.91
CA PRO A 477 9.73 31.21 22.76
C PRO A 477 9.10 32.57 23.09
N ARG A 478 9.94 33.59 23.37
CA ARG A 478 9.47 34.97 23.66
C ARG A 478 8.82 35.66 22.46
N ALA A 479 9.25 35.30 21.26
CA ALA A 479 8.70 35.83 20.01
C ALA A 479 7.29 35.29 19.78
N ALA A 480 6.47 36.04 19.03
CA ALA A 480 5.18 35.51 18.59
C ALA A 480 5.37 34.25 17.74
N GLN A 481 4.48 33.29 17.89
CA GLN A 481 4.43 32.08 17.06
C GLN A 481 3.00 31.89 16.56
N ALA A 482 2.88 31.43 15.32
CA ALA A 482 1.60 31.02 14.77
C ALA A 482 1.34 29.54 15.09
N LEU A 483 0.17 29.24 15.67
CA LEU A 483 -0.39 27.89 15.71
C LEU A 483 -1.47 27.80 14.63
N ALA A 484 -1.24 26.97 13.61
CA ALA A 484 -2.19 26.69 12.54
C ALA A 484 -2.89 25.36 12.82
N ILE A 485 -4.15 25.42 13.23
CA ILE A 485 -4.94 24.24 13.59
C ILE A 485 -5.78 23.84 12.38
N ARG A 486 -5.63 22.61 11.89
CA ARG A 486 -6.43 22.12 10.76
C ARG A 486 -7.91 22.18 11.10
N LEU A 487 -8.72 22.67 10.17
CA LEU A 487 -10.18 22.57 10.20
C LEU A 487 -10.59 21.51 9.17
N PRO A 488 -10.87 20.27 9.58
CA PRO A 488 -11.16 19.20 8.64
C PRO A 488 -12.39 19.50 7.77
N GLY A 489 -12.37 19.14 6.48
CA GLY A 489 -13.49 19.41 5.57
C GLY A 489 -14.84 18.82 6.00
N TRP A 490 -14.82 17.74 6.80
CA TRP A 490 -16.01 17.11 7.37
C TRP A 490 -16.64 17.90 8.54
N ALA A 491 -15.87 18.73 9.24
CA ALA A 491 -16.35 19.46 10.41
C ALA A 491 -17.07 20.75 10.01
N LYS A 492 -18.37 20.86 10.32
CA LYS A 492 -19.15 22.07 10.06
C LYS A 492 -19.21 22.94 11.32
N ALA A 493 -19.03 24.25 11.15
CA ALA A 493 -19.01 25.24 12.24
C ALA A 493 -18.05 24.89 13.41
N PRO A 494 -16.74 24.72 13.14
CA PRO A 494 -15.77 24.46 14.20
C PRO A 494 -15.70 25.65 15.17
N VAL A 495 -15.53 25.35 16.46
CA VAL A 495 -15.42 26.36 17.52
C VAL A 495 -14.04 26.27 18.16
N LEU A 496 -13.39 27.42 18.32
CA LEU A 496 -12.09 27.52 18.95
C LEU A 496 -12.13 28.54 20.09
N THR A 497 -11.51 28.21 21.22
CA THR A 497 -11.27 29.14 22.32
C THR A 497 -9.80 29.17 22.68
N VAL A 498 -9.31 30.31 23.16
CA VAL A 498 -8.00 30.47 23.79
C VAL A 498 -8.23 30.97 25.20
N ASN A 499 -7.76 30.22 26.20
CA ASN A 499 -7.98 30.51 27.63
C ASN A 499 -9.46 30.79 27.93
N ASP A 500 -10.34 29.90 27.44
CA ASP A 500 -11.80 29.94 27.58
C ASP A 500 -12.52 31.15 26.95
N VAL A 501 -11.80 31.97 26.18
CA VAL A 501 -12.37 33.07 25.39
C VAL A 501 -12.46 32.66 23.92
N ALA A 502 -13.59 32.94 23.27
CA ALA A 502 -13.78 32.70 21.84
C ALA A 502 -12.63 33.28 21.00
N ALA A 503 -11.98 32.43 20.22
CA ALA A 503 -10.83 32.81 19.40
C ALA A 503 -11.28 33.52 18.12
N ARG A 504 -10.43 34.40 17.59
CA ARG A 504 -10.60 35.05 16.27
C ARG A 504 -9.41 34.71 15.38
N PRO A 505 -9.29 33.47 14.89
CA PRO A 505 -8.18 33.06 14.03
C PRO A 505 -8.30 33.71 12.64
N VAL A 506 -7.16 33.84 11.97
CA VAL A 506 -7.13 34.07 10.52
C VAL A 506 -7.35 32.72 9.84
N LEU A 507 -8.38 32.60 9.01
CA LEU A 507 -8.62 31.40 8.23
C LEU A 507 -7.79 31.43 6.95
N ARG A 508 -6.99 30.39 6.72
CA ARG A 508 -6.14 30.28 5.52
C ARG A 508 -5.91 28.82 5.16
N ASP A 509 -6.17 28.45 3.91
CA ASP A 509 -5.88 27.12 3.36
C ASP A 509 -6.42 25.95 4.21
N GLY A 510 -7.60 26.15 4.83
CA GLY A 510 -8.25 25.18 5.72
C GLY A 510 -7.69 25.12 7.15
N TYR A 511 -6.89 26.12 7.57
CA TYR A 511 -6.39 26.25 8.94
C TYR A 511 -6.98 27.46 9.66
N ALA A 512 -7.24 27.30 10.96
CA ALA A 512 -7.40 28.40 11.89
C ALA A 512 -6.02 28.81 12.42
N VAL A 513 -5.52 29.96 11.97
CA VAL A 513 -4.19 30.47 12.34
C VAL A 513 -4.31 31.44 13.51
N LEU A 514 -3.69 31.07 14.63
CA LEU A 514 -3.60 31.87 15.86
C LEU A 514 -2.16 32.34 16.07
N GLU A 515 -1.88 33.61 15.77
CA GLU A 515 -0.56 34.21 16.00
C GLU A 515 -0.55 35.00 17.31
N ARG A 516 0.25 34.53 18.28
CA ARG A 516 0.30 35.09 19.64
C ARG A 516 1.69 34.95 20.24
N ARG A 517 1.96 35.76 21.28
CA ARG A 517 3.06 35.49 22.23
C ARG A 517 2.56 34.49 23.27
N TRP A 518 2.74 33.21 22.98
CA TRP A 518 2.31 32.12 23.85
C TRP A 518 3.10 32.08 25.15
N ARG A 519 2.44 31.64 26.22
CA ARG A 519 3.06 31.40 27.54
C ARG A 519 2.74 29.99 28.00
N ALA A 520 3.60 29.44 28.85
CA ALA A 520 3.29 28.19 29.54
C ALA A 520 1.96 28.33 30.30
N GLY A 521 1.07 27.36 30.12
CA GLY A 521 -0.28 27.36 30.66
C GLY A 521 -1.36 27.91 29.72
N ASP A 522 -1.02 28.52 28.57
CA ASP A 522 -2.03 28.86 27.57
C ASP A 522 -2.70 27.61 27.02
N VAL A 523 -4.02 27.65 26.87
CA VAL A 523 -4.85 26.54 26.42
C VAL A 523 -5.66 26.94 25.19
N VAL A 524 -5.59 26.13 24.13
CA VAL A 524 -6.48 26.22 22.97
C VAL A 524 -7.43 25.03 23.00
N LYS A 525 -8.74 25.28 23.05
CA LYS A 525 -9.76 24.22 22.94
C LYS A 525 -10.38 24.29 21.55
N VAL A 526 -10.53 23.14 20.91
CA VAL A 526 -11.09 22.97 19.58
C VAL A 526 -12.28 22.04 19.69
N THR A 527 -13.41 22.44 19.12
CA THR A 527 -14.59 21.59 18.92
C THR A 527 -14.84 21.48 17.42
N LEU A 528 -14.86 20.25 16.92
CA LEU A 528 -15.08 19.85 15.54
C LEU A 528 -16.36 19.00 15.50
N PRO A 529 -17.54 19.62 15.27
CA PRO A 529 -18.79 18.88 15.27
C PRO A 529 -18.78 17.72 14.29
N MET A 530 -19.01 16.51 14.80
CA MET A 530 -19.14 15.29 14.00
C MET A 530 -20.60 15.07 13.63
N ALA A 531 -20.85 14.68 12.39
CA ALA A 531 -22.17 14.35 11.88
C ALA A 531 -22.10 13.14 10.96
N VAL A 532 -23.24 12.46 10.78
CA VAL A 532 -23.38 11.42 9.76
C VAL A 532 -23.40 12.09 8.39
N ALA A 533 -22.60 11.57 7.47
CA ALA A 533 -22.64 11.92 6.06
C ALA A 533 -22.79 10.66 5.21
N SER A 534 -23.47 10.78 4.08
CA SER A 534 -23.59 9.75 3.06
C SER A 534 -22.74 10.14 1.86
N HIS A 535 -22.01 9.17 1.30
CA HIS A 535 -21.10 9.36 0.18
C HIS A 535 -21.49 8.39 -0.94
N PRO A 536 -21.97 8.89 -2.10
CA PRO A 536 -22.16 8.03 -3.25
C PRO A 536 -20.81 7.50 -3.74
N THR A 537 -20.80 6.26 -4.20
CA THR A 537 -19.63 5.68 -4.87
C THR A 537 -19.35 6.46 -6.15
N PRO A 538 -18.11 6.83 -6.47
CA PRO A 538 -17.82 7.56 -7.71
C PRO A 538 -18.36 6.81 -8.93
N GLY A 539 -19.18 7.51 -9.72
CA GLY A 539 -19.89 7.01 -10.90
C GLY A 539 -21.17 6.21 -10.65
N ASP A 540 -21.56 5.95 -9.40
CA ASP A 540 -22.83 5.28 -9.07
C ASP A 540 -23.45 5.85 -7.79
N ALA A 541 -24.43 6.74 -7.97
CA ALA A 541 -25.15 7.37 -6.86
C ALA A 541 -26.10 6.43 -6.11
N SER A 542 -26.39 5.24 -6.65
CA SER A 542 -27.24 4.25 -5.99
C SER A 542 -26.51 3.41 -4.94
N MET A 543 -25.17 3.37 -5.01
CA MET A 543 -24.32 2.70 -4.03
C MET A 543 -23.73 3.73 -3.07
N VAL A 544 -24.03 3.62 -1.77
CA VAL A 544 -23.68 4.65 -0.77
C VAL A 544 -22.88 4.04 0.39
N ALA A 545 -21.87 4.76 0.86
CA ALA A 545 -21.21 4.52 2.14
C ALA A 545 -21.48 5.66 3.13
N PHE A 546 -21.30 5.40 4.42
CA PHE A 546 -21.55 6.38 5.48
C PHE A 546 -20.29 6.70 6.27
N THR A 547 -20.18 7.95 6.72
CA THR A 547 -19.17 8.37 7.70
C THR A 547 -19.80 9.05 8.89
N TYR A 548 -19.13 9.02 10.05
CA TYR A 548 -19.42 9.88 11.20
C TYR A 548 -18.15 10.68 11.54
N GLY A 549 -18.16 11.99 11.25
CA GLY A 549 -16.90 12.75 11.17
C GLY A 549 -15.95 12.11 10.13
N PRO A 550 -14.69 11.78 10.48
CA PRO A 550 -13.75 11.14 9.58
C PRO A 550 -13.88 9.60 9.53
N LEU A 551 -14.74 9.00 10.36
CA LEU A 551 -14.83 7.55 10.50
C LEU A 551 -15.82 6.95 9.51
N VAL A 552 -15.35 6.05 8.65
CA VAL A 552 -16.21 5.21 7.83
C VAL A 552 -16.98 4.26 8.74
N LEU A 553 -18.30 4.23 8.56
CA LEU A 553 -19.20 3.32 9.26
C LEU A 553 -19.40 2.06 8.43
N ALA A 554 -19.50 0.91 9.11
CA ALA A 554 -19.87 -0.34 8.49
C ALA A 554 -20.90 -1.07 9.36
N ALA A 555 -21.87 -1.72 8.71
CA ALA A 555 -22.80 -2.59 9.42
C ALA A 555 -22.11 -3.91 9.79
N ASP A 556 -22.36 -4.35 11.03
CA ASP A 556 -21.87 -5.61 11.58
C ASP A 556 -22.68 -6.79 11.01
N MET A 557 -22.02 -7.66 10.22
CA MET A 557 -22.63 -8.79 9.52
C MET A 557 -22.39 -10.13 10.24
N GLY A 558 -22.00 -10.11 11.51
CA GLY A 558 -21.71 -11.31 12.29
C GLY A 558 -20.21 -11.58 12.46
N PRO A 559 -19.85 -12.66 13.17
CA PRO A 559 -18.45 -12.96 13.49
C PRO A 559 -17.67 -13.43 12.25
N ALA A 560 -16.38 -13.13 12.21
CA ALA A 560 -15.49 -13.41 11.07
C ALA A 560 -15.18 -14.90 10.84
N ASP A 561 -15.30 -15.72 11.88
CA ASP A 561 -15.08 -17.16 11.86
C ASP A 561 -16.31 -17.96 11.36
N ALA A 562 -17.52 -17.42 11.49
CA ALA A 562 -18.72 -17.99 10.90
C ALA A 562 -18.81 -17.71 9.40
N GLN A 563 -19.49 -18.59 8.64
CA GLN A 563 -19.80 -18.32 7.23
C GLN A 563 -20.87 -17.23 7.11
N PHE A 564 -20.69 -16.31 6.16
CA PHE A 564 -21.75 -15.35 5.84
C PHE A 564 -22.83 -16.05 5.01
N GLU A 565 -24.02 -16.20 5.60
CA GLU A 565 -25.18 -16.74 4.90
C GLU A 565 -26.27 -15.69 4.64
N GLY A 566 -26.06 -14.43 4.99
CA GLY A 566 -27.06 -13.37 4.79
C GLY A 566 -27.21 -12.95 3.33
N VAL A 567 -28.33 -12.27 3.03
CA VAL A 567 -28.44 -11.42 1.84
C VAL A 567 -27.77 -10.09 2.16
N GLY A 568 -27.05 -9.49 1.21
CA GLY A 568 -26.44 -8.20 1.47
C GLY A 568 -27.50 -7.12 1.76
N PRO A 569 -27.31 -6.26 2.77
CA PRO A 569 -28.33 -5.29 3.13
C PRO A 569 -28.42 -4.18 2.09
N ALA A 570 -29.64 -3.79 1.78
CA ALA A 570 -29.96 -2.56 1.04
C ALA A 570 -30.71 -1.60 1.96
N LEU A 571 -30.74 -0.31 1.62
CA LEU A 571 -31.48 0.69 2.38
C LEU A 571 -32.58 1.31 1.52
N VAL A 572 -33.75 1.51 2.12
CA VAL A 572 -34.87 2.22 1.50
C VAL A 572 -35.06 3.55 2.21
N THR A 573 -34.99 4.65 1.47
CA THR A 573 -35.15 6.00 2.04
C THR A 573 -36.01 6.88 1.13
N ALA A 574 -36.91 7.64 1.73
CA ALA A 574 -37.70 8.66 1.02
C ALA A 574 -36.94 10.01 0.89
N SER A 575 -35.80 10.15 1.56
CA SER A 575 -35.02 11.40 1.64
C SER A 575 -33.51 11.11 1.50
N ALA A 576 -32.64 12.00 2.00
CA ALA A 576 -31.21 11.74 2.03
C ALA A 576 -30.89 10.40 2.71
N ALA A 577 -29.88 9.67 2.21
CA ALA A 577 -29.50 8.35 2.72
C ALA A 577 -29.13 8.39 4.22
N THR A 578 -28.63 9.52 4.72
CA THR A 578 -28.34 9.72 6.14
C THR A 578 -29.56 9.54 7.05
N GLY A 579 -30.78 9.77 6.54
CA GLY A 579 -32.03 9.57 7.29
C GLY A 579 -32.32 8.11 7.64
N ALA A 580 -31.62 7.15 7.03
CA ALA A 580 -31.75 5.73 7.37
C ALA A 580 -31.04 5.36 8.69
N LEU A 581 -30.10 6.18 9.17
CA LEU A 581 -29.31 5.90 10.37
C LEU A 581 -29.84 6.69 11.58
N ALA A 582 -30.18 5.96 12.63
CA ALA A 582 -30.54 6.52 13.94
C ALA A 582 -29.41 6.27 14.96
N PRO A 583 -29.07 7.22 15.85
CA PRO A 583 -28.09 7.01 16.92
C PRO A 583 -28.43 5.82 17.83
N ALA A 584 -27.43 5.04 18.25
CA ALA A 584 -27.60 3.82 19.04
C ALA A 584 -27.01 3.90 20.47
N GLY A 585 -26.77 5.11 20.99
CA GLY A 585 -26.32 5.36 22.36
C GLY A 585 -24.80 5.31 22.59
N GLY A 586 -24.04 4.58 21.76
CA GLY A 586 -22.56 4.59 21.80
C GLY A 586 -21.93 5.61 20.84
N ALA A 587 -20.71 6.06 21.13
CA ALA A 587 -19.95 6.98 20.27
C ALA A 587 -19.73 6.35 18.88
N GLY A 588 -20.19 7.04 17.83
CA GLY A 588 -20.12 6.55 16.45
C GLY A 588 -20.94 5.29 16.17
N GLN A 589 -21.93 4.97 17.01
CA GLN A 589 -22.81 3.80 16.83
C GLN A 589 -24.18 4.22 16.34
N PHE A 590 -24.66 3.53 15.30
CA PHE A 590 -25.96 3.80 14.68
C PHE A 590 -26.72 2.50 14.44
N ARG A 591 -28.03 2.62 14.25
CA ARG A 591 -28.93 1.54 13.84
C ARG A 591 -29.69 1.95 12.59
N ALA A 592 -30.02 0.97 11.78
CA ALA A 592 -30.95 1.12 10.65
C ALA A 592 -31.81 -0.14 10.54
N VAL A 593 -32.90 -0.02 9.78
CA VAL A 593 -33.68 -1.16 9.30
C VAL A 593 -33.38 -1.31 7.82
N GLY A 594 -32.90 -2.47 7.41
CA GLY A 594 -32.60 -2.77 6.01
C GLY A 594 -33.87 -3.00 5.18
N ALA A 595 -33.70 -3.10 3.88
CA ALA A 595 -34.78 -3.19 2.91
C ALA A 595 -35.60 -4.50 3.00
N LEU A 596 -35.06 -5.51 3.69
CA LEU A 596 -35.70 -6.79 3.97
C LEU A 596 -36.06 -6.93 5.46
N ASP A 597 -36.26 -5.81 6.15
CA ASP A 597 -36.63 -5.70 7.57
C ASP A 597 -35.56 -6.21 8.55
N GLU A 598 -34.31 -6.35 8.10
CA GLU A 598 -33.18 -6.73 8.94
C GLU A 598 -32.73 -5.59 9.86
N ALA A 599 -32.45 -5.90 11.12
CA ALA A 599 -31.90 -4.93 12.06
C ALA A 599 -30.38 -4.78 11.85
N LEU A 600 -29.93 -3.58 11.49
CA LEU A 600 -28.52 -3.29 11.20
C LEU A 600 -27.92 -2.45 12.33
N THR A 601 -26.71 -2.82 12.77
CA THR A 601 -25.92 -2.01 13.71
C THR A 601 -24.64 -1.56 13.02
N PHE A 602 -24.40 -0.26 13.01
CA PHE A 602 -23.25 0.38 12.39
C PHE A 602 -22.22 0.78 13.45
N LYS A 603 -20.94 0.52 13.17
CA LYS A 603 -19.79 0.92 13.98
C LYS A 603 -18.64 1.40 13.07
N PRO A 604 -17.66 2.15 13.58
CA PRO A 604 -16.47 2.51 12.81
C PRO A 604 -15.77 1.28 12.23
N PHE A 605 -15.56 1.27 10.92
CA PHE A 605 -15.05 0.11 10.17
C PHE A 605 -13.72 -0.38 10.73
N PHE A 606 -12.78 0.52 11.03
CA PHE A 606 -11.43 0.14 11.48
C PHE A 606 -11.44 -0.78 12.71
N SER A 607 -12.39 -0.58 13.62
CA SER A 607 -12.50 -1.32 14.89
C SER A 607 -13.12 -2.73 14.77
N GLN A 608 -13.63 -3.10 13.59
CA GLN A 608 -14.35 -4.35 13.37
C GLN A 608 -13.42 -5.50 12.90
N TYR A 609 -12.40 -5.82 13.69
CA TYR A 609 -11.38 -6.81 13.32
C TYR A 609 -11.92 -8.25 13.18
N ASP A 610 -12.75 -8.68 14.13
CA ASP A 610 -13.31 -10.05 14.21
C ASP A 610 -14.75 -10.15 13.69
N ARG A 611 -15.16 -9.17 12.90
CA ARG A 611 -16.51 -9.08 12.35
C ARG A 611 -16.45 -9.06 10.83
N ARG A 612 -17.48 -9.62 10.23
CA ARG A 612 -17.81 -9.37 8.83
C ARG A 612 -18.50 -8.02 8.73
N ALA A 613 -18.29 -7.32 7.63
CA ALA A 613 -18.75 -5.95 7.49
C ALA A 613 -19.50 -5.72 6.18
N ALA A 614 -20.41 -4.75 6.19
CA ALA A 614 -20.94 -4.11 4.99
C ALA A 614 -20.62 -2.60 5.06
N VAL A 615 -19.80 -2.11 4.12
CA VAL A 615 -19.39 -0.69 4.06
C VAL A 615 -20.27 0.08 3.06
N TYR A 616 -20.60 -0.55 1.95
CA TYR A 616 -21.43 0.02 0.90
C TYR A 616 -22.80 -0.63 0.87
N PHE A 617 -23.81 0.19 0.61
CA PHE A 617 -25.21 -0.18 0.61
C PHE A 617 -25.87 0.29 -0.68
N PRO A 618 -26.50 -0.62 -1.43
CA PRO A 618 -27.48 -0.23 -2.43
C PRO A 618 -28.60 0.57 -1.75
N THR A 619 -28.97 1.69 -2.35
CA THR A 619 -29.99 2.61 -1.82
C THR A 619 -31.13 2.77 -2.84
N PHE A 620 -32.35 2.68 -2.34
CA PHE A 620 -33.56 2.76 -3.14
C PHE A 620 -34.54 3.79 -2.58
N THR A 621 -35.31 4.41 -3.45
CA THR A 621 -36.56 5.07 -3.03
C THR A 621 -37.62 4.01 -2.72
N PRO A 622 -38.67 4.30 -1.93
CA PRO A 622 -39.74 3.34 -1.67
C PRO A 622 -40.38 2.77 -2.95
N ALA A 623 -40.62 3.61 -3.94
CA ALA A 623 -41.16 3.18 -5.24
C ALA A 623 -40.15 2.32 -6.03
N GLY A 624 -38.87 2.70 -6.03
CA GLY A 624 -37.81 1.94 -6.69
C GLY A 624 -37.63 0.55 -6.07
N TRP A 625 -37.71 0.44 -4.74
CA TRP A 625 -37.62 -0.83 -4.05
C TRP A 625 -38.79 -1.76 -4.38
N ALA A 626 -40.01 -1.23 -4.48
CA ALA A 626 -41.18 -2.05 -4.80
C ALA A 626 -41.02 -2.81 -6.13
N GLY A 627 -40.40 -2.18 -7.14
CA GLY A 627 -40.08 -2.81 -8.42
C GLY A 627 -38.82 -3.67 -8.42
N ALA A 628 -37.80 -3.30 -7.63
CA ALA A 628 -36.49 -3.98 -7.65
C ALA A 628 -36.40 -5.19 -6.70
N ARG A 629 -37.25 -5.26 -5.66
CA ARG A 629 -37.12 -6.23 -4.55
C ARG A 629 -37.00 -7.68 -5.02
N ALA A 630 -37.87 -8.12 -5.92
CA ALA A 630 -37.87 -9.52 -6.39
C ALA A 630 -36.55 -9.87 -7.12
N GLY A 631 -36.11 -9.01 -8.04
CA GLY A 631 -34.86 -9.19 -8.76
C GLY A 631 -33.63 -9.09 -7.85
N TYR A 632 -33.65 -8.18 -6.86
CA TYR A 632 -32.60 -8.06 -5.87
C TYR A 632 -32.42 -9.34 -5.05
N VAL A 633 -33.52 -9.87 -4.50
CA VAL A 633 -33.49 -11.11 -3.71
C VAL A 633 -33.02 -12.29 -4.56
N GLN A 634 -33.50 -12.38 -5.81
CA GLN A 634 -33.08 -13.45 -6.72
C GLN A 634 -31.58 -13.37 -7.02
N ALA A 635 -31.05 -12.21 -7.41
CA ALA A 635 -29.64 -12.02 -7.72
C ALA A 635 -28.74 -12.36 -6.52
N GLN A 636 -29.19 -12.01 -5.30
CA GLN A 636 -28.47 -12.32 -4.07
C GLN A 636 -28.44 -13.84 -3.80
N GLU A 637 -29.54 -14.56 -4.03
CA GLU A 637 -29.58 -16.01 -3.88
C GLU A 637 -28.70 -16.72 -4.93
N GLU A 638 -28.68 -16.23 -6.16
CA GLU A 638 -27.80 -16.73 -7.22
C GLU A 638 -26.32 -16.53 -6.87
N ALA A 639 -25.94 -15.33 -6.39
CA ALA A 639 -24.58 -15.04 -5.95
C ALA A 639 -24.16 -15.93 -4.75
N ARG A 640 -25.05 -16.11 -3.76
CA ARG A 640 -24.82 -17.01 -2.61
C ARG A 640 -24.63 -18.46 -3.06
N THR A 641 -25.44 -18.92 -4.01
CA THR A 641 -25.37 -20.28 -4.56
C THR A 641 -24.04 -20.49 -5.28
N LEU A 642 -23.61 -19.51 -6.09
CA LEU A 642 -22.33 -19.54 -6.77
C LEU A 642 -21.16 -19.60 -5.77
N ALA A 643 -21.18 -18.74 -4.74
CA ALA A 643 -20.15 -18.72 -3.71
C ALA A 643 -20.07 -20.05 -2.92
N ARG A 644 -21.22 -20.62 -2.51
CA ARG A 644 -21.26 -21.91 -1.81
C ARG A 644 -20.69 -23.07 -2.63
N ARG A 645 -20.96 -23.06 -3.94
CA ARG A 645 -20.46 -24.08 -4.86
C ARG A 645 -18.98 -23.89 -5.19
N THR A 646 -18.46 -22.66 -5.17
CA THR A 646 -17.05 -22.37 -5.49
C THR A 646 -16.12 -23.08 -4.52
N SER A 647 -15.23 -23.90 -5.07
CA SER A 647 -14.13 -24.54 -4.37
C SER A 647 -12.85 -23.74 -4.52
N ASP A 648 -12.58 -23.23 -5.72
CA ASP A 648 -11.40 -22.42 -6.02
C ASP A 648 -11.61 -21.54 -7.26
N ILE A 649 -10.77 -20.51 -7.40
CA ILE A 649 -10.85 -19.54 -8.48
C ILE A 649 -9.50 -18.92 -8.83
N ILE A 650 -9.21 -18.89 -10.13
CA ILE A 650 -8.06 -18.17 -10.70
C ILE A 650 -8.55 -17.06 -11.65
N HIS A 651 -7.96 -15.89 -11.51
CA HIS A 651 -8.11 -14.76 -12.45
C HIS A 651 -6.86 -14.69 -13.33
N LEU A 652 -7.06 -14.85 -14.64
CA LEU A 652 -5.96 -15.02 -15.60
C LEU A 652 -5.42 -13.66 -16.04
N GLY A 653 -4.11 -13.60 -16.28
CA GLY A 653 -3.40 -12.36 -16.56
C GLY A 653 -3.12 -11.51 -15.31
N GLU A 654 -3.51 -11.99 -14.13
CA GLU A 654 -3.18 -11.38 -12.83
C GLU A 654 -2.08 -12.23 -12.15
N MET A 655 -0.97 -11.60 -11.78
CA MET A 655 0.22 -12.32 -11.35
C MET A 655 0.01 -13.14 -10.07
N GLN A 656 -0.52 -12.51 -9.02
CA GLN A 656 -0.62 -13.17 -7.73
C GLN A 656 -1.55 -14.40 -7.80
N PRO A 657 -2.76 -14.29 -8.39
CA PRO A 657 -3.57 -15.47 -8.68
C PRO A 657 -2.84 -16.52 -9.52
N GLU A 658 -2.15 -16.15 -10.60
CA GLU A 658 -1.45 -17.15 -11.42
C GLU A 658 -0.34 -17.89 -10.67
N ARG A 659 0.40 -17.21 -9.81
CA ARG A 659 1.42 -17.83 -8.96
C ARG A 659 0.83 -18.76 -7.92
N ASP A 660 -0.23 -18.33 -7.24
CA ASP A 660 -0.93 -19.12 -6.22
C ASP A 660 -1.46 -20.45 -6.78
N HIS A 661 -1.74 -20.49 -8.08
CA HIS A 661 -2.24 -21.65 -8.80
C HIS A 661 -1.17 -22.34 -9.67
N GLN A 662 0.13 -22.09 -9.42
CA GLN A 662 1.24 -22.72 -10.14
C GLN A 662 1.13 -22.63 -11.67
N PHE A 663 0.62 -21.50 -12.17
CA PHE A 663 0.42 -21.28 -13.59
C PHE A 663 1.72 -21.46 -14.38
N ARG A 664 1.66 -22.20 -15.48
CA ARG A 664 2.75 -22.35 -16.45
C ARG A 664 2.21 -22.30 -17.88
N SER A 665 2.99 -21.72 -18.76
CA SER A 665 2.71 -21.69 -20.20
C SER A 665 4.03 -21.59 -20.96
N GLU A 666 4.14 -22.29 -22.09
CA GLU A 666 5.29 -22.14 -23.00
C GLU A 666 5.20 -20.82 -23.75
N HIS A 667 3.98 -20.51 -24.25
CA HIS A 667 3.64 -19.28 -24.96
C HIS A 667 2.22 -18.85 -24.57
N SER A 668 2.09 -17.67 -23.96
CA SER A 668 0.82 -16.99 -23.73
C SER A 668 1.05 -15.49 -23.54
N GLU A 669 0.05 -14.68 -23.88
CA GLU A 669 0.10 -13.23 -23.75
C GLU A 669 -0.90 -12.75 -22.70
N VAL A 670 -0.50 -11.79 -21.87
CA VAL A 670 -1.45 -11.07 -21.02
C VAL A 670 -2.14 -10.01 -21.87
N VAL A 671 -3.45 -10.11 -21.96
CA VAL A 671 -4.30 -9.10 -22.62
C VAL A 671 -5.24 -8.47 -21.60
N ASN A 672 -5.66 -7.23 -21.81
CA ASN A 672 -6.64 -6.57 -20.98
C ASN A 672 -7.79 -6.05 -21.85
N TRP A 673 -9.02 -6.37 -21.47
CA TRP A 673 -10.20 -5.85 -22.14
C TRP A 673 -11.32 -5.61 -21.15
N SER A 674 -12.03 -4.49 -21.33
CA SER A 674 -13.08 -4.03 -20.42
C SER A 674 -12.64 -3.98 -18.95
N GLY A 675 -11.35 -3.69 -18.70
CA GLY A 675 -10.78 -3.57 -17.35
C GLY A 675 -10.56 -4.90 -16.63
N ARG A 676 -10.60 -6.04 -17.34
CA ARG A 676 -10.21 -7.36 -16.83
C ARG A 676 -8.99 -7.86 -17.59
N SER A 677 -8.01 -8.37 -16.85
CA SER A 677 -6.88 -9.10 -17.43
C SER A 677 -7.33 -10.49 -17.89
N ALA A 678 -6.60 -11.03 -18.86
CA ALA A 678 -6.82 -12.36 -19.40
C ALA A 678 -5.50 -12.94 -19.92
N ARG A 679 -5.48 -14.26 -20.11
CA ARG A 679 -4.46 -14.95 -20.91
C ARG A 679 -5.01 -15.23 -22.30
N ARG A 680 -4.25 -14.83 -23.32
CA ARG A 680 -4.45 -15.20 -24.72
C ARG A 680 -3.47 -16.30 -25.11
N LEU A 681 -4.03 -17.38 -25.67
CA LEU A 681 -3.32 -18.46 -26.33
C LEU A 681 -3.60 -18.40 -27.82
N ARG A 682 -2.57 -18.55 -28.65
CA ARG A 682 -2.69 -18.74 -30.10
C ARG A 682 -2.93 -20.21 -30.42
N PRO A 683 -3.48 -20.56 -31.61
CA PRO A 683 -3.68 -21.94 -32.03
C PRO A 683 -2.46 -22.83 -31.80
N GLY A 684 -2.64 -23.93 -31.07
CA GLY A 684 -1.60 -24.88 -30.69
C GLY A 684 -0.87 -24.58 -29.37
N GLU A 685 -1.02 -23.37 -28.81
CA GLU A 685 -0.44 -23.01 -27.52
C GLU A 685 -1.27 -23.56 -26.35
N SER A 686 -0.59 -23.81 -25.22
CA SER A 686 -1.22 -24.31 -24.01
C SER A 686 -0.76 -23.59 -22.75
N MET A 687 -1.63 -23.64 -21.74
CA MET A 687 -1.32 -23.24 -20.38
C MET A 687 -1.85 -24.27 -19.40
N ARG A 688 -1.23 -24.34 -18.23
CA ARG A 688 -1.63 -25.22 -17.12
C ARG A 688 -1.64 -24.47 -15.80
N MET A 689 -2.48 -24.93 -14.88
CA MET A 689 -2.59 -24.42 -13.52
C MET A 689 -3.16 -25.50 -12.60
N VAL A 690 -3.10 -25.27 -11.30
CA VAL A 690 -3.63 -26.16 -10.27
C VAL A 690 -4.77 -25.44 -9.55
N LEU A 691 -5.96 -26.05 -9.53
CA LEU A 691 -7.13 -25.55 -8.78
C LEU A 691 -7.47 -26.50 -7.64
N ALA A 692 -7.75 -25.96 -6.46
CA ALA A 692 -8.31 -26.71 -5.36
C ALA A 692 -9.74 -27.20 -5.67
N ARG A 693 -10.06 -28.39 -5.17
CA ARG A 693 -11.29 -29.10 -5.48
C ARG A 693 -11.81 -29.83 -4.24
N ARG A 694 -13.11 -29.71 -3.98
CA ARG A 694 -13.80 -30.52 -2.96
C ARG A 694 -14.11 -31.93 -3.49
N PRO A 695 -14.19 -32.96 -2.62
CA PRO A 695 -14.55 -34.31 -3.02
C PRO A 695 -15.90 -34.38 -3.77
N GLY A 696 -16.01 -35.29 -4.74
CA GLY A 696 -17.24 -35.55 -5.49
C GLY A 696 -17.30 -34.88 -6.87
N ALA A 697 -18.48 -34.94 -7.51
CA ALA A 697 -18.70 -34.37 -8.83
C ALA A 697 -18.53 -32.83 -8.82
N ALA A 698 -17.87 -32.30 -9.84
CA ALA A 698 -17.50 -30.89 -9.92
C ALA A 698 -17.89 -30.29 -11.27
N VAL A 699 -17.79 -28.98 -11.37
CA VAL A 699 -17.96 -28.18 -12.58
C VAL A 699 -16.81 -27.21 -12.66
N LEU A 700 -16.10 -27.19 -13.78
CA LEU A 700 -15.15 -26.15 -14.12
C LEU A 700 -15.87 -25.09 -14.94
N ARG A 701 -16.00 -23.88 -14.39
CA ARG A 701 -16.54 -22.72 -15.11
C ARG A 701 -15.40 -21.91 -15.70
N VAL A 702 -15.52 -21.56 -16.98
CA VAL A 702 -14.56 -20.72 -17.71
C VAL A 702 -15.25 -19.44 -18.15
N LEU A 703 -14.62 -18.30 -17.89
CA LEU A 703 -15.10 -16.99 -18.32
C LEU A 703 -14.32 -16.49 -19.55
N VAL A 704 -15.05 -16.16 -20.60
CA VAL A 704 -14.53 -15.65 -21.88
C VAL A 704 -15.26 -14.36 -22.29
N ALA A 705 -14.74 -13.64 -23.28
CA ALA A 705 -15.51 -12.56 -23.91
C ALA A 705 -16.76 -13.15 -24.59
N ARG A 706 -17.88 -12.43 -24.55
CA ARG A 706 -19.15 -12.96 -25.08
C ARG A 706 -19.09 -13.33 -26.56
N GLY A 707 -18.32 -12.59 -27.36
CA GLY A 707 -18.09 -12.89 -28.78
C GLY A 707 -17.23 -14.13 -29.03
N ASP A 708 -16.55 -14.65 -28.01
CA ASP A 708 -15.67 -15.81 -28.10
C ASP A 708 -16.30 -17.07 -27.49
N ALA A 709 -17.56 -17.00 -27.06
CA ALA A 709 -18.25 -18.08 -26.36
C ALA A 709 -18.36 -19.37 -27.19
N ASP A 710 -18.38 -19.26 -28.52
CA ASP A 710 -18.50 -20.39 -29.45
C ASP A 710 -17.13 -20.92 -29.92
N ARG A 711 -16.01 -20.28 -29.53
CA ARG A 711 -14.67 -20.72 -29.92
C ARG A 711 -14.32 -22.04 -29.23
N LYS A 712 -13.79 -22.99 -30.00
CA LYS A 712 -13.42 -24.31 -29.49
C LYS A 712 -12.06 -24.27 -28.80
N MET A 713 -12.00 -24.80 -27.59
CA MET A 713 -10.78 -24.99 -26.80
C MET A 713 -10.71 -26.42 -26.28
N GLY A 714 -9.51 -26.97 -26.21
CA GLY A 714 -9.24 -28.25 -25.55
C GLY A 714 -9.02 -27.99 -24.07
N ILE A 715 -9.84 -28.60 -23.21
CA ILE A 715 -9.67 -28.51 -21.76
C ILE A 715 -9.54 -29.93 -21.20
N SER A 716 -8.56 -30.14 -20.34
CA SER A 716 -8.45 -31.37 -19.56
C SER A 716 -8.25 -31.07 -18.08
N VAL A 717 -8.79 -31.95 -17.24
CA VAL A 717 -8.60 -31.93 -15.78
C VAL A 717 -7.99 -33.26 -15.36
N ASP A 718 -6.84 -33.20 -14.66
CA ASP A 718 -6.05 -34.37 -14.25
C ASP A 718 -5.73 -35.32 -15.44
N GLY A 719 -5.43 -34.73 -16.60
CA GLY A 719 -5.15 -35.45 -17.85
C GLY A 719 -6.38 -36.04 -18.56
N GLN A 720 -7.60 -35.89 -18.00
CA GLN A 720 -8.84 -36.33 -18.63
C GLN A 720 -9.48 -35.18 -19.43
N PRO A 721 -9.69 -35.33 -20.75
CA PRO A 721 -10.32 -34.30 -21.57
C PRO A 721 -11.78 -34.10 -21.15
N LEU A 722 -12.22 -32.84 -21.07
CA LEU A 722 -13.61 -32.49 -20.83
C LEU A 722 -14.38 -32.45 -22.15
N GLY A 723 -15.66 -32.84 -22.10
CA GLY A 723 -16.58 -32.75 -23.24
C GLY A 723 -16.98 -31.30 -23.56
N ALA A 724 -17.96 -31.14 -24.46
CA ALA A 724 -18.50 -29.83 -24.79
C ALA A 724 -19.09 -29.15 -23.53
N GLY A 725 -18.64 -27.93 -23.26
CA GLY A 725 -19.18 -27.11 -22.18
C GLY A 725 -20.59 -26.61 -22.50
N GLN A 726 -21.36 -26.33 -21.46
CA GLN A 726 -22.69 -25.72 -21.58
C GLN A 726 -22.60 -24.23 -21.24
N GLN A 727 -23.05 -23.37 -22.17
CA GLN A 727 -23.12 -21.94 -21.91
C GLN A 727 -24.18 -21.65 -20.84
N VAL A 728 -23.80 -20.86 -19.84
CA VAL A 728 -24.69 -20.44 -18.77
C VAL A 728 -25.20 -19.03 -19.07
N LYS A 729 -26.52 -18.82 -18.99
CA LYS A 729 -27.13 -17.48 -19.01
C LYS A 729 -26.77 -16.74 -17.72
N GLY A 730 -25.57 -16.18 -17.64
CA GLY A 730 -25.08 -15.53 -16.41
C GLY A 730 -23.77 -14.74 -16.57
N GLY A 731 -23.38 -14.38 -17.78
CA GLY A 731 -22.22 -13.51 -17.97
C GLY A 731 -22.59 -12.04 -17.72
N GLU A 732 -21.89 -11.38 -16.79
CA GLU A 732 -22.03 -9.94 -16.57
C GLU A 732 -21.56 -9.17 -17.81
N GLY A 733 -22.45 -8.31 -18.34
CA GLY A 733 -22.15 -7.39 -19.44
C GLY A 733 -21.49 -8.07 -20.65
N HIS A 734 -20.19 -7.82 -20.80
CA HIS A 734 -19.37 -8.19 -21.95
C HIS A 734 -18.83 -9.63 -21.96
N PHE A 735 -19.05 -10.41 -20.89
CA PHE A 735 -18.47 -11.76 -20.73
C PHE A 735 -19.52 -12.88 -20.84
N ALA A 736 -19.06 -14.10 -21.06
CA ALA A 736 -19.87 -15.32 -21.04
C ALA A 736 -19.19 -16.40 -20.18
N ALA A 737 -19.98 -17.13 -19.40
CA ALA A 737 -19.52 -18.26 -18.59
C ALA A 737 -19.90 -19.59 -19.25
N ILE A 738 -18.95 -20.51 -19.31
CA ILE A 738 -19.11 -21.85 -19.90
C ILE A 738 -18.80 -22.89 -18.82
N ASP A 739 -19.76 -23.76 -18.52
CA ASP A 739 -19.63 -24.80 -17.49
C ASP A 739 -19.28 -26.15 -18.11
N TYR A 740 -18.19 -26.75 -17.63
CA TYR A 740 -17.72 -28.08 -18.03
C TYR A 740 -17.88 -29.05 -16.86
N PRO A 741 -18.69 -30.12 -16.98
CA PRO A 741 -18.79 -31.15 -15.96
C PRO A 741 -17.46 -31.89 -15.74
N VAL A 742 -17.08 -32.11 -14.48
CA VAL A 742 -15.85 -32.82 -14.08
C VAL A 742 -16.23 -34.04 -13.24
N SER A 743 -15.76 -35.23 -13.63
CA SER A 743 -16.12 -36.51 -13.00
C SER A 743 -15.63 -36.61 -11.55
N GLY A 744 -16.46 -37.17 -10.66
CA GLY A 744 -16.20 -37.26 -9.21
C GLY A 744 -15.29 -38.39 -8.72
N ASN A 745 -15.03 -39.41 -9.53
CA ASN A 745 -14.38 -40.64 -9.04
C ASN A 745 -12.87 -40.43 -8.77
N GLY A 746 -12.43 -40.72 -7.54
CA GLY A 746 -11.01 -40.66 -7.15
C GLY A 746 -10.40 -39.25 -7.07
N ALA A 747 -11.22 -38.21 -6.94
CA ALA A 747 -10.79 -36.83 -6.99
C ALA A 747 -9.81 -36.45 -5.87
N LYS A 748 -8.62 -35.94 -6.26
CA LYS A 748 -7.65 -35.32 -5.35
C LYS A 748 -8.15 -33.95 -4.87
N PRO A 749 -7.65 -33.42 -3.73
CA PRO A 749 -8.02 -32.08 -3.23
C PRO A 749 -7.53 -30.94 -4.12
N GLN A 750 -6.68 -31.24 -5.11
CA GLN A 750 -6.19 -30.33 -6.14
C GLN A 750 -6.32 -31.03 -7.49
N ALA A 751 -6.60 -30.25 -8.53
CA ALA A 751 -6.78 -30.71 -9.89
C ALA A 751 -5.87 -29.91 -10.84
N GLU A 752 -5.07 -30.59 -11.66
CA GLU A 752 -4.32 -29.92 -12.74
C GLU A 752 -5.29 -29.63 -13.89
N VAL A 753 -5.39 -28.37 -14.28
CA VAL A 753 -6.20 -27.95 -15.43
C VAL A 753 -5.28 -27.50 -16.54
N VAL A 754 -5.47 -28.07 -17.73
CA VAL A 754 -4.73 -27.70 -18.94
C VAL A 754 -5.71 -27.18 -19.97
N VAL A 755 -5.40 -26.04 -20.57
CA VAL A 755 -6.17 -25.42 -21.65
C VAL A 755 -5.27 -25.29 -22.87
N THR A 756 -5.79 -25.70 -24.03
CA THR A 756 -5.12 -25.61 -25.33
C THR A 756 -6.03 -24.87 -26.31
N ALA A 757 -5.49 -23.84 -26.96
CA ALA A 757 -6.18 -23.18 -28.08
C ALA A 757 -6.16 -24.11 -29.31
N LEU A 758 -7.32 -24.35 -29.91
CA LEU A 758 -7.44 -25.28 -31.04
C LEU A 758 -7.34 -24.53 -32.37
N GLN A 759 -8.47 -24.05 -32.90
CA GLN A 759 -8.54 -23.45 -34.24
C GLN A 759 -8.34 -21.93 -34.22
N ASP A 760 -8.85 -21.27 -33.18
CA ASP A 760 -8.79 -19.83 -32.98
C ASP A 760 -7.99 -19.49 -31.71
N ASP A 761 -7.63 -18.22 -31.57
CA ASP A 761 -7.13 -17.69 -30.31
C ASP A 761 -8.14 -17.97 -29.18
N ALA A 762 -7.63 -18.47 -28.05
CA ALA A 762 -8.42 -18.63 -26.82
C ALA A 762 -8.03 -17.51 -25.84
N VAL A 763 -9.00 -16.67 -25.47
CA VAL A 763 -8.81 -15.59 -24.48
C VAL A 763 -9.66 -15.89 -23.25
N LEU A 764 -8.99 -16.18 -22.13
CA LEU A 764 -9.62 -16.62 -20.89
C LEU A 764 -9.35 -15.62 -19.76
N TYR A 765 -10.41 -15.22 -19.05
CA TYR A 765 -10.37 -14.19 -17.99
C TYR A 765 -10.40 -14.79 -16.58
N GLU A 766 -11.19 -15.85 -16.38
CA GLU A 766 -11.37 -16.50 -15.08
C GLU A 766 -11.61 -17.99 -15.29
N MET A 767 -11.10 -18.81 -14.37
CA MET A 767 -11.50 -20.21 -14.25
C MET A 767 -11.88 -20.50 -12.80
N ARG A 768 -13.00 -21.19 -12.60
CA ARG A 768 -13.59 -21.43 -11.28
C ARG A 768 -13.97 -22.90 -11.13
N MET A 769 -13.38 -23.56 -10.15
CA MET A 769 -13.72 -24.93 -9.78
C MET A 769 -14.90 -24.91 -8.80
N MET A 770 -15.95 -25.68 -9.07
CA MET A 770 -17.19 -25.67 -8.27
C MET A 770 -17.71 -27.09 -8.02
N THR A 771 -18.47 -27.28 -6.95
CA THR A 771 -19.26 -28.52 -6.75
C THR A 771 -20.45 -28.57 -7.72
N ALA A 772 -20.83 -29.78 -8.15
CA ALA A 772 -21.95 -29.98 -9.08
C ALA A 772 -23.31 -29.59 -8.46
N SER A 773 -23.53 -29.93 -7.19
CA SER A 773 -24.67 -29.48 -6.39
C SER A 773 -24.23 -28.46 -5.33
N SER A 774 -25.17 -27.63 -4.85
CA SER A 774 -24.92 -26.86 -3.64
C SER A 774 -24.85 -27.84 -2.46
N PRO A 775 -23.81 -27.78 -1.60
CA PRO A 775 -23.84 -28.53 -0.35
C PRO A 775 -25.10 -28.16 0.44
N ALA A 776 -25.71 -29.15 1.10
CA ALA A 776 -26.87 -28.95 1.96
C ALA A 776 -26.52 -27.95 3.08
N ARG A 777 -27.49 -27.13 3.51
CA ARG A 777 -27.32 -26.28 4.69
C ARG A 777 -26.95 -27.15 5.88
N ASP A 778 -25.96 -26.74 6.66
CA ASP A 778 -25.64 -27.39 7.92
C ASP A 778 -26.86 -27.29 8.86
N PRO A 779 -27.46 -28.40 9.33
CA PRO A 779 -28.65 -28.36 10.18
C PRO A 779 -28.43 -27.65 11.52
N ALA A 780 -27.17 -27.41 11.91
CA ALA A 780 -26.81 -26.77 13.18
C ALA A 780 -27.08 -25.26 13.26
N VAL A 781 -27.55 -24.62 12.18
CA VAL A 781 -27.88 -23.17 12.13
C VAL A 781 -29.40 -22.94 12.10
N GLN A 782 -30.17 -23.79 12.78
CA GLN A 782 -31.57 -23.56 13.14
C GLN A 782 -31.72 -23.63 14.67
N SER A 783 -31.19 -22.64 15.37
CA SER A 783 -31.60 -22.33 16.75
C SER A 783 -31.43 -20.86 17.05
#